data_AF-A0A959DP72-F1
#
_entry.id   AF-A0A959DP72-F1
#
_cell.length_a   1.000
_cell.length_b   1.000
_cell.length_c   1.000
_cell.angle_alpha   90.00
_cell.angle_beta   90.00
_cell.angle_gamma   90.00
#
_symmetry.space_group_name_H-M   'P 1'
#
loop_
_entity.id
_entity.type
_entity.pdbx_description
1 polymer ?
#
loop_
_entity_poly.entity_id
_entity_poly.type
_entity_poly.pdbx_seq_one_letter_code
_entity_poly.pdbx_strand_id
1 'polypeptide(L)'
;MMLRYLQRVFLFALLFVAGLDMPAQSIPSDVLSSLQYRMIGPTRGGRSTAVSGVESDPFTYYMGTTGGGVWKTGDGGTTWKNISDGFFNVGSIGAITVYQPNPAIIYVGAGSACIRGNVSPGDGIYKSVDAGKTWRHVLNIQAQIGRIVIHPDNPDIAYAAVLGNAFGPSADRGVYKTTDGGSTWRKVHFISNRTGAIDLVMHPRYSNILFAGMWTAERKPWTMIDGGDEGGLWKSTDDGNTWTKVNGGLPEGIVGRIGIAISPVNPDRMWVLQETADETTGGLYQSEDGGNSWKRINRDHSLRQRAWYYSHLFAHPTEEHTLFVLNTRMLKSTDDGNNFTRIATPHGDNHDLWINPENPQVMIESNDGGSNISFNGGTSWSTQYNQPTAEFYRVTTDEQFPYRVYGAQQDNTTISIPSETAGGLSPVQYWYAVGGGESGYVAVDPQNPDRIFAGNYIGQITLLDRDQGRSRDVVAYPQMHDGTAPRDIKYRFQWNAPIRISHFNRNTIYHCSQFVHQSTDGGITWSVISPDLTTNNDAQQDIPGGPIQHDHTGVELYNTIFAFEESPHDPFTLWAGSDDGLVHITRDGGKTWKEITPTGMPEQGTVNSIEVSPHSPGTAYISVYKYRDNDLRPYVFRTTDFGRSWDLLTDGNNGIPADHFVRVVREDPVRQGLLYAGTEYGLYISTDNGNKWTVMQGNLPVVPITDLQVKGNDLVIATQGRSFWILDDLPVLRADVAAGQPLLPIPDAYRTQLSNNYGGGGASPDPAPLGALIYLYQTSGVDWSQARLTITSPDSTQNMVFAVKPKEGEQKLELKPGLNRILWDMRYSAPKVQKGSVFSLANTRGIRAVPGNHTVVFTDGRRTVTQTLQVLKDPRWTCSEADLQAQFQLSKQCEGMLQDVHAMIGQIRTIREQVKSLEAWGMRDNSKPSWLNQSQQLTTAINDLEKQLIQTQSESHQDPINYPSMLDDQIAYLYSIVNGQDDRPTPGCFERYDDLIKLVSEKKTMYDRILAEVTTLNGALKQLDAPYVRLN
;
A
#
# COMPACT_ATOMS: atom_id res chain seq x y z
N MET A 1 10.08 1.53 -72.15
CA MET A 1 11.05 1.57 -71.03
C MET A 1 10.81 2.72 -70.04
N MET A 2 10.18 3.82 -70.46
CA MET A 2 9.91 5.00 -69.60
C MET A 2 8.64 4.89 -68.73
N LEU A 3 7.71 3.99 -69.05
CA LEU A 3 6.44 3.82 -68.31
C LEU A 3 6.54 2.94 -67.05
N ARG A 4 7.59 2.09 -66.94
CA ARG A 4 7.82 1.22 -65.76
C ARG A 4 8.59 1.91 -64.62
N TYR A 5 9.19 3.08 -64.88
CA TYR A 5 9.90 3.87 -63.88
C TYR A 5 8.95 4.79 -63.09
N LEU A 6 7.93 5.35 -63.76
CA LEU A 6 6.91 6.19 -63.13
C LEU A 6 5.97 5.43 -62.17
N GLN A 7 5.70 4.15 -62.42
CA GLN A 7 4.93 3.31 -61.49
C GLN A 7 5.71 2.91 -60.22
N ARG A 8 7.05 2.88 -60.25
CA ARG A 8 7.87 2.61 -59.06
C ARG A 8 8.09 3.85 -58.18
N VAL A 9 8.08 5.05 -58.77
CA VAL A 9 8.15 6.32 -58.02
C VAL A 9 6.81 6.66 -57.35
N PHE A 10 5.67 6.31 -57.97
CA PHE A 10 4.36 6.49 -57.34
C PHE A 10 4.08 5.46 -56.22
N LEU A 11 4.65 4.25 -56.29
CA LEU A 11 4.56 3.26 -55.20
C LEU A 11 5.49 3.59 -54.01
N PHE A 12 6.61 4.30 -54.25
CA PHE A 12 7.49 4.79 -53.18
C PHE A 12 6.96 6.05 -52.50
N ALA A 13 6.15 6.87 -53.19
CA ALA A 13 5.50 8.04 -52.61
C ALA A 13 4.27 7.68 -51.73
N LEU A 14 3.67 6.49 -51.91
CA LEU A 14 2.59 5.99 -51.06
C LEU A 14 3.07 5.21 -49.82
N LEU A 15 4.35 4.86 -49.75
CA LEU A 15 5.00 4.30 -48.54
C LEU A 15 5.61 5.39 -47.63
N PHE A 16 5.49 6.66 -48.02
CA PHE A 16 5.96 7.84 -47.29
C PHE A 16 4.80 8.78 -46.91
N VAL A 17 3.59 8.22 -46.70
CA VAL A 17 2.67 8.76 -45.69
C VAL A 17 3.23 8.26 -44.36
N ALA A 18 4.36 8.80 -43.91
CA ALA A 18 4.34 9.81 -42.84
C ALA A 18 3.23 9.45 -41.86
N GLY A 19 3.59 8.70 -40.82
CA GLY A 19 2.78 8.59 -39.63
C GLY A 19 2.41 10.00 -39.24
N LEU A 20 1.16 10.36 -39.51
CA LEU A 20 0.56 11.52 -38.91
C LEU A 20 0.57 11.17 -37.43
N ASP A 21 1.48 11.78 -36.66
CA ASP A 21 1.36 11.89 -35.23
C ASP A 21 -0.02 12.51 -34.98
N MET A 22 -1.03 11.65 -34.82
CA MET A 22 -2.29 12.05 -34.23
C MET A 22 -1.90 12.67 -32.89
N PRO A 23 -2.28 13.93 -32.60
CA PRO A 23 -1.96 14.55 -31.32
C PRO A 23 -2.40 13.59 -30.22
N ALA A 24 -1.43 13.10 -29.45
CA ALA A 24 -1.67 12.19 -28.36
C ALA A 24 -2.71 12.81 -27.43
N GLN A 25 -3.87 12.17 -27.31
CA GLN A 25 -4.89 12.60 -26.37
C GLN A 25 -4.40 12.29 -24.96
N SER A 26 -4.06 13.34 -24.22
CA SER A 26 -3.74 13.25 -22.80
C SER A 26 -4.97 12.81 -22.01
N ILE A 27 -4.79 11.90 -21.06
CA ILE A 27 -5.84 11.56 -20.09
C ILE A 27 -6.19 12.84 -19.32
N PRO A 28 -7.48 13.21 -19.23
CA PRO A 28 -7.90 14.39 -18.47
C PRO A 28 -7.40 14.36 -17.02
N SER A 29 -6.96 15.51 -16.50
CA SER A 29 -6.36 15.59 -15.16
C SER A 29 -7.36 15.24 -14.03
N ASP A 30 -8.64 15.52 -14.25
CA ASP A 30 -9.71 15.16 -13.32
C ASP A 30 -9.91 13.63 -13.22
N VAL A 31 -9.73 12.89 -14.32
CA VAL A 31 -9.69 11.41 -14.32
C VAL A 31 -8.54 10.92 -13.45
N LEU A 32 -7.32 11.41 -13.67
CA LEU A 32 -6.13 10.99 -12.92
C LEU A 32 -6.24 11.34 -11.42
N SER A 33 -6.82 12.49 -11.09
CA SER A 33 -7.06 12.88 -9.69
C SER A 33 -8.16 12.09 -8.98
N SER A 34 -8.99 11.36 -9.74
CA SER A 34 -10.10 10.55 -9.20
C SER A 34 -9.73 9.08 -8.98
N LEU A 35 -8.53 8.65 -9.39
CA LEU A 35 -8.05 7.29 -9.19
C LEU A 35 -7.97 6.94 -7.70
N GLN A 36 -8.29 5.69 -7.35
CA GLN A 36 -8.25 5.21 -5.97
C GLN A 36 -7.42 3.93 -5.88
N TYR A 37 -6.26 4.04 -5.24
CA TYR A 37 -5.40 2.94 -4.86
C TYR A 37 -5.86 2.37 -3.52
N ARG A 38 -5.74 1.05 -3.37
CA ARG A 38 -5.99 0.34 -2.12
C ARG A 38 -4.69 -0.24 -1.56
N MET A 39 -4.39 0.04 -0.29
CA MET A 39 -3.28 -0.58 0.43
C MET A 39 -3.70 -1.99 0.84
N ILE A 40 -3.03 -3.01 0.30
CA ILE A 40 -3.44 -4.42 0.51
C ILE A 40 -2.66 -5.12 1.63
N GLY A 41 -1.69 -4.42 2.23
CA GLY A 41 -0.82 -4.93 3.26
C GLY A 41 0.53 -5.44 2.71
N PRO A 42 1.29 -6.20 3.52
CA PRO A 42 0.99 -6.54 4.89
C PRO A 42 0.97 -5.31 5.80
N THR A 43 0.23 -5.38 6.90
CA THR A 43 0.31 -4.42 8.02
C THR A 43 1.46 -4.81 8.96
N ARG A 44 2.61 -5.19 8.39
CA ARG A 44 3.83 -5.57 9.12
C ARG A 44 4.81 -4.41 9.07
N GLY A 45 5.34 -4.02 10.23
CA GLY A 45 6.25 -2.90 10.34
C GLY A 45 7.53 -3.09 9.52
N GLY A 46 8.02 -1.98 8.97
CA GLY A 46 9.36 -1.83 8.40
C GLY A 46 10.17 -0.81 9.19
N ARG A 47 11.39 -0.51 8.73
CA ARG A 47 12.38 0.19 9.55
C ARG A 47 11.93 1.57 10.02
N SER A 48 12.09 1.80 11.32
CA SER A 48 11.89 3.08 11.99
C SER A 48 13.15 3.51 12.74
N THR A 49 13.47 4.79 12.62
CA THR A 49 14.71 5.39 13.14
C THR A 49 14.48 6.59 14.06
N ALA A 50 13.22 6.94 14.31
CA ALA A 50 12.86 8.08 15.14
C ALA A 50 11.58 7.80 15.92
N VAL A 51 11.61 8.00 17.23
CA VAL A 51 10.43 7.90 18.10
C VAL A 51 10.37 9.02 19.12
N SER A 52 9.15 9.34 19.58
CA SER A 52 8.96 10.24 20.70
C SER A 52 7.64 9.93 21.41
N GLY A 53 7.61 10.04 22.74
CA GLY A 53 6.39 9.96 23.54
C GLY A 53 5.96 11.32 24.08
N VAL A 54 4.79 11.34 24.72
CA VAL A 54 4.26 12.50 25.44
C VAL A 54 4.29 12.22 26.93
N GLU A 55 5.03 13.03 27.70
CA GLU A 55 5.20 12.82 29.15
C GLU A 55 3.86 12.74 29.89
N SER A 56 2.99 13.70 29.61
CA SER A 56 1.68 13.85 30.26
C SER A 56 0.61 12.88 29.77
N ASP A 57 0.87 12.09 28.73
CA ASP A 57 -0.09 11.16 28.13
C ASP A 57 0.59 9.84 27.76
N PRO A 58 0.51 8.81 28.63
CA PRO A 58 1.19 7.54 28.42
C PRO A 58 0.63 6.71 27.25
N PHE A 59 -0.39 7.17 26.53
CA PHE A 59 -0.92 6.48 25.35
C PHE A 59 -0.58 7.14 24.02
N THR A 60 0.02 8.34 24.04
CA THR A 60 0.38 9.07 22.81
C THR A 60 1.86 8.93 22.47
N TYR A 61 2.12 8.42 21.26
CA TYR A 61 3.48 8.27 20.73
C TYR A 61 3.55 8.57 19.24
N TYR A 62 4.76 8.88 18.78
CA TYR A 62 5.09 9.17 17.40
C TYR A 62 6.22 8.26 16.90
N MET A 63 6.11 7.87 15.64
CA MET A 63 7.06 7.01 14.91
C MET A 63 7.43 7.68 13.59
N GLY A 64 8.71 7.69 13.24
CA GLY A 64 9.23 8.09 11.94
C GLY A 64 9.88 6.92 11.24
N THR A 65 9.46 6.63 10.01
CA THR A 65 9.98 5.49 9.23
C THR A 65 10.91 5.94 8.11
N THR A 66 11.71 5.02 7.56
CA THR A 66 12.74 5.40 6.59
C THR A 66 12.25 5.68 5.18
N GLY A 67 10.98 5.40 4.88
CA GLY A 67 10.32 5.77 3.63
C GLY A 67 8.79 5.97 3.73
N GLY A 68 8.19 5.83 4.92
CA GLY A 68 6.74 5.82 5.12
C GLY A 68 6.16 6.98 5.94
N GLY A 69 6.96 8.00 6.23
CA GLY A 69 6.53 9.23 6.89
C GLY A 69 6.37 9.13 8.41
N VAL A 70 5.55 10.01 8.98
CA VAL A 70 5.32 10.15 10.42
C VAL A 70 3.99 9.54 10.81
N TRP A 71 3.99 8.78 11.89
CA TRP A 71 2.83 8.05 12.41
C TRP A 71 2.56 8.40 13.86
N LYS A 72 1.29 8.40 14.25
CA LYS A 72 0.82 8.66 15.61
C LYS A 72 -0.06 7.51 16.10
N THR A 73 0.12 7.15 17.35
CA THR A 73 -0.85 6.38 18.14
C THR A 73 -1.36 7.23 19.30
N GLY A 74 -2.59 6.97 19.74
CA GLY A 74 -3.20 7.54 20.94
C GLY A 74 -3.80 6.46 21.86
N ASP A 75 -3.45 5.19 21.62
CA ASP A 75 -3.99 4.01 22.31
C ASP A 75 -2.87 3.02 22.69
N GLY A 76 -1.65 3.52 22.89
CA GLY A 76 -0.51 2.72 23.34
C GLY A 76 0.03 1.76 22.29
N GLY A 77 -0.11 2.08 20.99
CA GLY A 77 0.44 1.29 19.89
C GLY A 77 -0.50 0.22 19.34
N THR A 78 -1.80 0.26 19.69
CA THR A 78 -2.81 -0.64 19.14
C THR A 78 -3.20 -0.23 17.72
N THR A 79 -3.31 1.07 17.47
CA THR A 79 -3.53 1.65 16.14
C THR A 79 -2.54 2.78 15.84
N TRP A 80 -2.10 2.84 14.58
CA TRP A 80 -1.19 3.87 14.07
C TRP A 80 -1.84 4.58 12.88
N LYS A 81 -1.78 5.91 12.88
CA LYS A 81 -2.27 6.76 11.79
C LYS A 81 -1.13 7.60 11.23
N ASN A 82 -1.00 7.61 9.91
CA ASN A 82 -0.05 8.53 9.26
C ASN A 82 -0.56 9.98 9.45
N ILE A 83 0.35 10.88 9.81
CA ILE A 83 0.07 12.29 10.05
C ILE A 83 0.91 13.23 9.17
N SER A 84 1.70 12.68 8.24
CA SER A 84 2.54 13.43 7.30
C SER A 84 1.95 13.49 5.87
N ASP A 85 1.10 12.53 5.51
CA ASP A 85 0.46 12.44 4.19
C ASP A 85 -0.31 13.74 3.88
N GLY A 86 -0.07 14.31 2.69
CA GLY A 86 -0.63 15.60 2.26
C GLY A 86 0.14 16.85 2.72
N PHE A 87 1.21 16.69 3.51
CA PHE A 87 2.04 17.81 3.98
C PHE A 87 3.52 17.67 3.64
N PHE A 88 4.07 16.45 3.70
CA PHE A 88 5.51 16.21 3.49
C PHE A 88 5.79 15.87 2.01
N ASN A 89 6.94 16.31 1.51
CA ASN A 89 7.39 16.00 0.14
C ASN A 89 8.29 14.76 0.06
N VAL A 90 8.63 14.15 1.20
CA VAL A 90 9.48 12.95 1.32
C VAL A 90 8.92 12.01 2.39
N GLY A 91 9.17 10.71 2.23
CA GLY A 91 8.77 9.69 3.21
C GLY A 91 9.85 9.33 4.24
N SER A 92 11.11 9.72 4.04
CA SER A 92 12.21 9.34 4.93
C SER A 92 12.28 10.26 6.14
N ILE A 93 12.29 9.69 7.35
CA ILE A 93 12.37 10.43 8.62
C ILE A 93 13.62 10.01 9.38
N GLY A 94 14.33 10.96 9.98
CA GLY A 94 15.53 10.71 10.79
C GLY A 94 15.47 11.23 12.23
N ALA A 95 14.55 12.16 12.54
CA ALA A 95 14.39 12.68 13.90
C ALA A 95 12.95 13.11 14.17
N ILE A 96 12.46 12.87 15.39
CA ILE A 96 11.20 13.40 15.91
C ILE A 96 11.45 13.93 17.31
N THR A 97 10.96 15.14 17.61
CA THR A 97 11.03 15.70 18.96
C THR A 97 9.76 16.45 19.29
N VAL A 98 9.13 16.05 20.40
CA VAL A 98 7.95 16.69 20.98
C VAL A 98 8.40 17.65 22.07
N TYR A 99 7.86 18.88 22.05
CA TYR A 99 8.08 19.83 23.13
C TYR A 99 7.17 19.49 24.32
N GLN A 100 7.74 18.96 25.39
CA GLN A 100 6.97 18.34 26.47
C GLN A 100 6.05 19.31 27.26
N PRO A 101 6.45 20.57 27.55
CA PRO A 101 5.54 21.53 28.19
C PRO A 101 4.30 21.90 27.36
N ASN A 102 4.36 21.72 26.05
CA ASN A 102 3.20 21.84 25.16
C ASN A 102 3.31 20.82 24.00
N PRO A 103 2.81 19.59 24.20
CA PRO A 103 2.95 18.48 23.24
C PRO A 103 2.25 18.68 21.88
N ALA A 104 1.58 19.82 21.68
CA ALA A 104 1.11 20.24 20.37
C ALA A 104 2.26 20.64 19.44
N ILE A 105 3.42 21.03 19.98
CA ILE A 105 4.58 21.47 19.21
C ILE A 105 5.50 20.27 18.94
N ILE A 106 5.72 19.98 17.66
CA ILE A 106 6.54 18.86 17.19
C ILE A 106 7.48 19.36 16.11
N TYR A 107 8.75 18.98 16.20
CA TYR A 107 9.71 19.12 15.10
C TYR A 107 10.06 17.74 14.55
N VAL A 108 10.11 17.64 13.22
CA VAL A 108 10.45 16.41 12.50
C VAL A 108 11.55 16.70 11.50
N GLY A 109 12.66 15.97 11.58
CA GLY A 109 13.74 15.99 10.61
C GLY A 109 13.54 14.88 9.58
N ALA A 110 13.47 15.25 8.30
CA ALA A 110 13.43 14.33 7.20
C ALA A 110 14.83 13.78 6.86
N GLY A 111 14.87 12.59 6.27
CA GLY A 111 16.10 11.87 5.92
C GLY A 111 16.69 11.11 7.11
N SER A 112 16.61 9.78 7.06
CA SER A 112 17.27 8.87 8.01
C SER A 112 18.80 9.00 8.03
N ALA A 113 19.35 9.42 9.18
CA ALA A 113 20.80 9.55 9.37
C ALA A 113 21.55 8.22 9.62
N CYS A 114 20.84 7.10 9.81
CA CYS A 114 21.42 5.75 9.77
C CYS A 114 21.62 5.31 8.32
N ILE A 115 22.66 5.85 7.67
CA ILE A 115 22.82 5.81 6.20
C ILE A 115 23.22 4.43 5.67
N ARG A 116 22.31 3.79 4.91
CA ARG A 116 22.57 2.55 4.14
C ARG A 116 22.69 2.87 2.64
N GLY A 117 23.27 1.97 1.85
CA GLY A 117 23.53 2.19 0.40
C GLY A 117 22.30 2.47 -0.48
N ASN A 118 21.09 2.27 0.05
CA ASN A 118 19.80 2.48 -0.60
C ASN A 118 18.89 3.48 0.16
N VAL A 119 19.45 4.34 1.02
CA VAL A 119 18.67 5.32 1.79
C VAL A 119 18.05 6.41 0.91
N SER A 120 16.80 6.77 1.18
CA SER A 120 16.11 7.89 0.54
C SER A 120 16.65 9.25 1.01
N PRO A 121 16.60 10.31 0.18
CA PRO A 121 16.94 11.65 0.60
C PRO A 121 15.90 12.23 1.58
N GLY A 122 16.35 13.11 2.47
CA GLY A 122 15.48 14.04 3.20
C GLY A 122 15.45 15.41 2.55
N ASP A 123 14.48 16.24 2.94
CA ASP A 123 14.28 17.61 2.44
C ASP A 123 14.24 18.68 3.56
N GLY A 124 14.72 18.33 4.76
CA GLY A 124 14.95 19.26 5.86
C GLY A 124 14.02 19.04 7.06
N ILE A 125 13.39 20.09 7.60
CA ILE A 125 12.66 20.03 8.88
C ILE A 125 11.23 20.55 8.72
N TYR A 126 10.29 19.84 9.32
CA TYR A 126 8.88 20.20 9.45
C TYR A 126 8.53 20.51 10.91
N LYS A 127 7.61 21.45 11.13
CA LYS A 127 7.07 21.82 12.45
C LYS A 127 5.55 21.73 12.46
N SER A 128 4.99 21.12 13.49
CA SER A 128 3.57 21.20 13.84
C SER A 128 3.38 22.00 15.13
N VAL A 129 2.22 22.64 15.27
CA VAL A 129 1.78 23.34 16.50
C VAL A 129 0.40 22.86 16.98
N ASP A 130 -0.09 21.76 16.42
CA ASP A 130 -1.42 21.19 16.69
C ASP A 130 -1.38 19.65 16.84
N ALA A 131 -0.25 19.14 17.32
CA ALA A 131 0.03 17.72 17.56
C ALA A 131 -0.01 16.86 16.29
N GLY A 132 0.45 17.43 15.18
CA GLY A 132 0.63 16.78 13.88
C GLY A 132 -0.62 16.77 12.99
N LYS A 133 -1.63 17.62 13.26
CA LYS A 133 -2.78 17.76 12.36
C LYS A 133 -2.43 18.59 11.13
N THR A 134 -1.57 19.58 11.29
CA THR A 134 -1.00 20.38 10.22
C THR A 134 0.50 20.59 10.43
N TRP A 135 1.21 20.83 9.33
CA TRP A 135 2.67 21.00 9.31
C TRP A 135 3.09 22.19 8.47
N ARG A 136 4.22 22.77 8.86
CA ARG A 136 4.97 23.77 8.08
C ARG A 136 6.36 23.24 7.79
N HIS A 137 6.81 23.34 6.55
CA HIS A 137 8.21 23.13 6.19
C HIS A 137 9.03 24.34 6.66
N VAL A 138 9.91 24.14 7.63
CA VAL A 138 10.63 25.21 8.36
C VAL A 138 12.13 25.24 8.07
N LEU A 139 12.69 24.20 7.46
CA LEU A 139 14.05 24.20 6.91
C LEU A 139 14.03 23.39 5.62
N ASN A 140 14.47 23.99 4.52
CA ASN A 140 14.55 23.32 3.21
C ASN A 140 16.03 23.10 2.85
N ILE A 141 16.51 21.89 3.09
CA ILE A 141 17.85 21.42 2.72
C ILE A 141 17.78 19.94 2.35
N GLN A 142 18.49 19.49 1.32
CA GLN A 142 18.51 18.08 0.95
C GLN A 142 19.54 17.33 1.82
N ALA A 143 19.11 16.81 2.96
CA ALA A 143 20.00 16.25 3.97
C ALA A 143 19.36 15.12 4.78
N GLN A 144 20.21 14.32 5.44
CA GLN A 144 19.82 13.42 6.51
C GLN A 144 19.91 14.17 7.86
N ILE A 145 18.81 14.19 8.62
CA ILE A 145 18.69 14.89 9.91
C ILE A 145 18.68 13.86 11.03
N GLY A 146 19.76 13.81 11.83
CA GLY A 146 19.94 12.76 12.85
C GLY A 146 19.29 13.06 14.20
N ARG A 147 19.27 14.35 14.60
CA ARG A 147 18.74 14.79 15.90
C ARG A 147 18.20 16.20 15.84
N ILE A 148 17.19 16.46 16.66
CA ILE A 148 16.67 17.80 16.96
C ILE A 148 16.59 17.91 18.48
N VAL A 149 17.01 19.05 19.03
CA VAL A 149 16.82 19.37 20.46
C VAL A 149 16.13 20.72 20.58
N ILE A 150 15.08 20.77 21.41
CA ILE A 150 14.30 21.98 21.66
C ILE A 150 14.72 22.55 23.02
N HIS A 151 14.85 23.88 23.11
CA HIS A 151 15.14 24.54 24.39
C HIS A 151 14.00 24.27 25.39
N PRO A 152 14.31 23.88 26.65
CA PRO A 152 13.30 23.41 27.61
C PRO A 152 12.21 24.45 27.91
N ASP A 153 12.60 25.72 28.01
CA ASP A 153 11.66 26.80 28.37
C ASP A 153 11.12 27.60 27.18
N ASN A 154 11.55 27.29 25.94
CA ASN A 154 11.15 28.08 24.77
C ASN A 154 11.12 27.24 23.48
N PRO A 155 9.93 26.87 22.98
CA PRO A 155 9.81 26.03 21.79
C PRO A 155 10.22 26.71 20.48
N ASP A 156 10.53 28.02 20.51
CA ASP A 156 11.01 28.75 19.34
C ASP A 156 12.53 28.68 19.17
N ILE A 157 13.24 28.21 20.20
CA ILE A 157 14.68 27.95 20.14
C ILE A 157 14.89 26.45 19.99
N ALA A 158 15.43 26.03 18.85
CA ALA A 158 15.74 24.64 18.58
C ALA A 158 17.04 24.51 17.80
N TYR A 159 17.69 23.36 17.93
CA TYR A 159 18.92 23.01 17.24
C TYR A 159 18.75 21.69 16.49
N ALA A 160 19.45 21.53 15.38
CA ALA A 160 19.41 20.33 14.56
C ALA A 160 20.82 19.83 14.20
N ALA A 161 21.02 18.53 14.35
CA ALA A 161 22.19 17.80 13.86
C ALA A 161 21.95 17.37 12.41
N VAL A 162 22.69 17.95 11.49
CA VAL A 162 22.56 17.71 10.05
C VAL A 162 23.79 16.95 9.57
N LEU A 163 23.60 15.67 9.27
CA LEU A 163 24.65 14.83 8.69
C LEU A 163 24.95 15.28 7.26
N GLY A 164 23.92 15.74 6.54
CA GLY A 164 23.98 16.19 5.14
C GLY A 164 23.63 15.09 4.15
N ASN A 165 24.07 15.26 2.90
CA ASN A 165 23.84 14.29 1.84
C ASN A 165 24.68 13.02 2.08
N ALA A 166 24.03 11.85 2.07
CA ALA A 166 24.69 10.56 2.25
C ALA A 166 25.60 10.19 1.06
N PHE A 167 25.34 10.68 -0.15
CA PHE A 167 25.97 10.20 -1.39
C PHE A 167 27.06 11.13 -1.95
N GLY A 168 27.41 12.17 -1.21
CA GLY A 168 28.48 13.07 -1.62
C GLY A 168 28.79 14.20 -0.63
N PRO A 169 29.84 14.99 -0.92
CA PRO A 169 30.10 16.22 -0.21
C PRO A 169 28.93 17.20 -0.38
N SER A 170 28.53 17.86 0.70
CA SER A 170 27.45 18.86 0.69
C SER A 170 27.78 20.03 1.61
N ALA A 171 27.41 21.24 1.19
CA ALA A 171 27.53 22.42 2.03
C ALA A 171 26.55 22.39 3.21
N ASP A 172 25.50 21.56 3.19
CA ASP A 172 24.42 21.60 4.18
C ASP A 172 24.75 20.91 5.51
N ARG A 173 25.92 20.27 5.62
CA ARG A 173 26.38 19.61 6.84
C ARG A 173 26.54 20.57 8.02
N GLY A 174 26.37 20.09 9.25
CA GLY A 174 26.71 20.82 10.48
C GLY A 174 25.60 20.89 11.53
N VAL A 175 25.71 21.86 12.44
CA VAL A 175 24.69 22.15 13.46
C VAL A 175 23.93 23.42 13.06
N TYR A 176 22.60 23.36 13.09
CA TYR A 176 21.72 24.48 12.79
C TYR A 176 20.97 24.92 14.04
N LYS A 177 20.64 26.21 14.12
CA LYS A 177 19.87 26.82 15.20
C LYS A 177 18.77 27.72 14.65
N THR A 178 17.58 27.63 15.23
CA THR A 178 16.52 28.63 15.10
C THR A 178 16.28 29.30 16.45
N THR A 179 15.77 30.53 16.42
CA THR A 179 15.34 31.30 17.60
C THR A 179 13.97 31.94 17.42
N ASP A 180 13.26 31.57 16.34
CA ASP A 180 11.99 32.15 15.90
C ASP A 180 11.00 31.07 15.43
N GLY A 181 11.11 29.88 16.02
CA GLY A 181 10.19 28.79 15.78
C GLY A 181 10.35 28.13 14.42
N GLY A 182 11.53 28.23 13.81
CA GLY A 182 11.84 27.69 12.49
C GLY A 182 11.47 28.63 11.35
N SER A 183 11.20 29.91 11.62
CA SER A 183 11.01 30.89 10.54
C SER A 183 12.34 31.18 9.83
N THR A 184 13.44 31.15 10.58
CA THR A 184 14.81 31.17 10.06
C THR A 184 15.68 30.16 10.80
N TRP A 185 16.66 29.59 10.08
CA TRP A 185 17.69 28.72 10.64
C TRP A 185 19.07 29.26 10.26
N ARG A 186 19.99 29.26 11.22
CA ARG A 186 21.39 29.62 11.03
C ARG A 186 22.27 28.40 11.25
N LYS A 187 23.21 28.16 10.35
CA LYS A 187 24.27 27.16 10.57
C LYS A 187 25.26 27.74 11.59
N VAL A 188 25.31 27.13 12.76
CA VAL A 188 26.10 27.61 13.90
C VAL A 188 27.39 26.81 14.12
N HIS A 189 27.49 25.62 13.51
CA HIS A 189 28.73 24.86 13.46
C HIS A 189 28.89 24.19 12.10
N PHE A 190 30.07 24.34 11.49
CA PHE A 190 30.43 23.74 10.21
C PHE A 190 31.92 23.39 10.25
N ILE A 191 32.26 22.17 9.85
CA ILE A 191 33.66 21.73 9.77
C ILE A 191 34.11 21.67 8.30
N SER A 192 33.42 20.87 7.50
CA SER A 192 33.71 20.71 6.08
C SER A 192 32.47 20.22 5.33
N ASN A 193 32.57 20.11 4.00
CA ASN A 193 31.49 19.53 3.19
C ASN A 193 31.40 17.99 3.29
N ARG A 194 32.31 17.33 4.03
CA ARG A 194 32.31 15.87 4.24
C ARG A 194 31.94 15.45 5.66
N THR A 195 32.05 16.36 6.63
CA THR A 195 31.79 16.09 8.06
C THR A 195 30.53 16.81 8.52
N GLY A 196 29.52 16.05 8.96
CA GLY A 196 28.25 16.57 9.47
C GLY A 196 27.98 16.17 10.92
N ALA A 197 26.94 16.75 11.52
CA ALA A 197 26.54 16.40 12.87
C ALA A 197 25.60 15.19 12.84
N ILE A 198 25.92 14.14 13.61
CA ILE A 198 25.11 12.91 13.68
C ILE A 198 24.29 12.82 14.97
N ASP A 199 24.80 13.40 16.05
CA ASP A 199 24.17 13.40 17.36
C ASP A 199 24.33 14.77 18.04
N LEU A 200 23.39 15.13 18.92
CA LEU A 200 23.32 16.43 19.56
C LEU A 200 22.56 16.33 20.88
N VAL A 201 23.20 16.77 21.96
CA VAL A 201 22.60 16.83 23.30
C VAL A 201 22.74 18.22 23.89
N MET A 202 21.73 18.64 24.65
CA MET A 202 21.71 19.90 25.39
C MET A 202 21.82 19.60 26.89
N HIS A 203 22.62 20.38 27.60
CA HIS A 203 22.75 20.20 29.04
C HIS A 203 21.42 20.50 29.76
N PRO A 204 20.90 19.57 30.59
CA PRO A 204 19.51 19.62 31.08
C PRO A 204 19.24 20.75 32.08
N ARG A 205 20.27 21.37 32.66
CA ARG A 205 20.14 22.52 33.58
C ARG A 205 20.66 23.85 33.01
N TYR A 206 21.44 23.81 31.94
CA TYR A 206 22.18 24.96 31.40
C TYR A 206 22.14 24.88 29.88
N SER A 207 21.02 25.33 29.30
CA SER A 207 20.70 25.17 27.87
C SER A 207 21.68 25.85 26.90
N ASN A 208 22.57 26.72 27.40
CA ASN A 208 23.68 27.32 26.66
C ASN A 208 24.84 26.35 26.39
N ILE A 209 24.88 25.21 27.11
CA ILE A 209 25.89 24.17 26.93
C ILE A 209 25.34 23.07 26.04
N LEU A 210 26.01 22.83 24.91
CA LEU A 210 25.65 21.80 23.93
C LEU A 210 26.87 20.94 23.60
N PHE A 211 26.60 19.68 23.26
CA PHE A 211 27.59 18.76 22.71
C PHE A 211 27.09 18.16 21.40
N ALA A 212 27.96 18.12 20.39
CA ALA A 212 27.66 17.58 19.07
C ALA A 212 28.68 16.51 18.67
N GLY A 213 28.18 15.40 18.15
CA GLY A 213 28.99 14.34 17.54
C GLY A 213 29.15 14.65 16.06
N MET A 214 30.38 14.86 15.61
CA MET A 214 30.69 15.19 14.22
C MET A 214 31.30 13.98 13.51
N TRP A 215 30.73 13.58 12.38
CA TRP A 215 31.06 12.35 11.67
C TRP A 215 31.28 12.62 10.18
N THR A 216 32.42 12.12 9.66
CA THR A 216 32.72 12.10 8.23
C THR A 216 32.12 10.84 7.63
N ALA A 217 31.08 11.00 6.81
CA ALA A 217 30.31 9.88 6.29
C ALA A 217 29.84 10.11 4.86
N GLU A 218 30.08 9.13 3.98
CA GLU A 218 29.61 9.11 2.61
C GLU A 218 29.39 7.66 2.13
N ARG A 219 28.37 7.45 1.30
CA ARG A 219 28.04 6.17 0.66
C ARG A 219 28.31 6.28 -0.84
N LYS A 220 28.82 5.20 -1.40
CA LYS A 220 28.90 4.92 -2.84
C LYS A 220 28.20 3.60 -3.13
N PRO A 221 27.84 3.32 -4.40
CA PRO A 221 27.25 2.03 -4.75
C PRO A 221 28.06 0.81 -4.28
N TRP A 222 29.39 0.92 -4.23
CA TRP A 222 30.32 -0.17 -3.91
C TRP A 222 31.05 -0.05 -2.57
N THR A 223 30.88 1.05 -1.82
CA THR A 223 31.63 1.27 -0.56
C THR A 223 30.99 2.33 0.35
N MET A 224 31.50 2.44 1.57
CA MET A 224 31.22 3.51 2.53
C MET A 224 32.53 4.17 2.95
N ILE A 225 32.52 5.49 3.08
CA ILE A 225 33.56 6.25 3.76
C ILE A 225 33.07 6.49 5.18
N ASP A 226 33.77 5.92 6.15
CA ASP A 226 33.43 5.96 7.55
C ASP A 226 34.59 6.46 8.41
N GLY A 227 34.46 7.72 8.82
CA GLY A 227 35.39 8.39 9.71
C GLY A 227 36.43 9.27 9.00
N GLY A 228 37.07 10.13 9.79
CA GLY A 228 38.13 11.04 9.34
C GLY A 228 38.67 11.90 10.49
N ASP A 229 39.77 12.62 10.23
CA ASP A 229 40.46 13.41 11.27
C ASP A 229 39.67 14.65 11.74
N GLU A 230 38.68 15.06 10.94
CA GLU A 230 37.83 16.22 11.17
C GLU A 230 36.70 15.95 12.20
N GLY A 231 36.31 14.68 12.37
CA GLY A 231 35.22 14.26 13.26
C GLY A 231 35.56 14.42 14.76
N GLY A 232 34.70 13.92 15.63
CA GLY A 232 34.92 13.96 17.08
C GLY A 232 33.78 14.61 17.86
N LEU A 233 33.94 14.65 19.18
CA LEU A 233 33.03 15.36 20.07
C LEU A 233 33.37 16.85 20.09
N TRP A 234 32.35 17.71 19.98
CA TRP A 234 32.48 19.15 20.06
C TRP A 234 31.57 19.71 21.15
N LYS A 235 32.04 20.75 21.85
CA LYS A 235 31.33 21.41 22.95
C LYS A 235 31.15 22.89 22.63
N SER A 236 29.96 23.40 22.91
CA SER A 236 29.63 24.82 22.99
C SER A 236 29.25 25.16 24.43
N THR A 237 29.57 26.38 24.87
CA THR A 237 29.13 26.90 26.19
C THR A 237 28.41 28.25 26.09
N ASP A 238 28.12 28.72 24.88
CA ASP A 238 27.58 30.04 24.58
C ASP A 238 26.41 29.98 23.58
N ASP A 239 25.49 29.02 23.77
CA ASP A 239 24.30 28.83 22.94
C ASP A 239 24.60 28.47 21.47
N GLY A 240 25.71 27.77 21.24
CA GLY A 240 26.15 27.31 19.94
C GLY A 240 26.89 28.37 19.13
N ASN A 241 27.21 29.54 19.69
CA ASN A 241 27.90 30.59 18.94
C ASN A 241 29.37 30.24 18.65
N THR A 242 30.03 29.55 19.58
CA THR A 242 31.38 29.02 19.41
C THR A 242 31.46 27.56 19.83
N TRP A 243 32.32 26.81 19.14
CA TRP A 243 32.49 25.37 19.34
C TRP A 243 33.96 25.01 19.46
N THR A 244 34.29 24.18 20.43
CA THR A 244 35.62 23.65 20.65
C THR A 244 35.61 22.13 20.58
N LYS A 245 36.54 21.54 19.84
CA LYS A 245 36.74 20.09 19.82
C LYS A 245 37.16 19.63 21.21
N VAL A 246 36.47 18.63 21.74
CA VAL A 246 36.75 18.09 23.07
C VAL A 246 37.91 17.11 22.96
N ASN A 247 38.97 17.41 23.70
CA ASN A 247 40.06 16.49 24.02
C ASN A 247 40.12 16.33 25.55
N GLY A 248 40.88 15.37 26.07
CA GLY A 248 40.91 15.10 27.51
C GLY A 248 40.78 13.62 27.87
N GLY A 249 41.28 12.73 27.02
CA GLY A 249 41.22 11.28 27.19
C GLY A 249 40.37 10.55 26.16
N LEU A 250 39.62 11.27 25.31
CA LEU A 250 39.00 10.71 24.12
C LEU A 250 40.05 10.42 23.03
N PRO A 251 39.83 9.42 22.16
CA PRO A 251 40.72 9.09 21.06
C PRO A 251 40.87 10.23 20.03
N GLU A 252 42.07 10.39 19.50
CA GLU A 252 42.43 11.35 18.44
C GLU A 252 42.72 10.64 17.10
N GLY A 253 42.90 11.41 16.02
CA GLY A 253 43.10 10.89 14.66
C GLY A 253 41.78 10.59 13.95
N ILE A 254 41.75 9.50 13.19
CA ILE A 254 40.58 9.07 12.42
C ILE A 254 39.52 8.51 13.36
N VAL A 255 38.43 9.26 13.52
CA VAL A 255 37.29 8.91 14.38
C VAL A 255 36.01 8.79 13.56
N GLY A 256 35.13 7.87 13.96
CA GLY A 256 33.92 7.48 13.25
C GLY A 256 32.65 8.04 13.85
N ARG A 257 31.57 7.26 13.87
CA ARG A 257 30.29 7.70 14.43
C ARG A 257 30.39 7.87 15.96
N ILE A 258 29.63 8.84 16.48
CA ILE A 258 29.67 9.25 17.89
C ILE A 258 28.24 9.31 18.43
N GLY A 259 28.00 8.59 19.54
CA GLY A 259 26.78 8.70 20.34
C GLY A 259 27.07 9.38 21.68
N ILE A 260 26.15 10.21 22.16
CA ILE A 260 26.34 11.03 23.36
C ILE A 260 25.13 10.91 24.28
N ALA A 261 25.36 10.74 25.58
CA ALA A 261 24.31 10.85 26.60
C ALA A 261 24.79 11.68 27.79
N ILE A 262 23.90 12.51 28.33
CA ILE A 262 24.09 13.26 29.58
C ILE A 262 23.10 12.71 30.59
N SER A 263 23.56 12.40 31.81
CA SER A 263 22.63 12.00 32.88
C SER A 263 21.76 13.21 33.29
N PRO A 264 20.42 13.13 33.18
CA PRO A 264 19.55 14.21 33.64
C PRO A 264 19.56 14.35 35.17
N VAL A 265 19.89 13.27 35.88
CA VAL A 265 20.01 13.25 37.35
C VAL A 265 21.27 13.98 37.81
N ASN A 266 22.41 13.71 37.17
CA ASN A 266 23.70 14.35 37.46
C ASN A 266 24.42 14.74 36.16
N PRO A 267 24.30 16.00 35.69
CA PRO A 267 24.86 16.41 34.41
C PRO A 267 26.39 16.43 34.30
N ASP A 268 27.11 16.32 35.42
CA ASP A 268 28.57 16.12 35.39
C ASP A 268 28.92 14.71 34.88
N ARG A 269 28.00 13.76 35.00
CA ARG A 269 28.09 12.40 34.48
C ARG A 269 27.60 12.35 33.04
N MET A 270 28.51 12.01 32.14
CA MET A 270 28.24 11.88 30.71
C MET A 270 28.87 10.63 30.12
N TRP A 271 28.30 10.14 29.03
CA TRP A 271 28.85 9.03 28.27
C TRP A 271 29.00 9.37 26.79
N VAL A 272 30.07 8.84 26.21
CA VAL A 272 30.36 8.94 24.78
C VAL A 272 30.71 7.56 24.26
N LEU A 273 30.01 7.11 23.23
CA LEU A 273 30.35 5.91 22.50
C LEU A 273 31.03 6.35 21.21
N GLN A 274 32.31 6.02 21.07
CA GLN A 274 33.13 6.52 19.98
C GLN A 274 33.83 5.40 19.23
N GLU A 275 33.69 5.46 17.93
CA GLU A 275 34.39 4.65 16.94
C GLU A 275 35.72 5.30 16.53
N THR A 276 36.73 4.47 16.26
CA THR A 276 38.12 4.87 15.99
C THR A 276 38.81 3.88 15.07
N ALA A 277 39.71 4.35 14.20
CA ALA A 277 40.53 3.46 13.37
C ALA A 277 41.42 2.51 14.21
N ASP A 278 41.93 2.98 15.35
CA ASP A 278 42.62 2.13 16.32
C ASP A 278 41.61 1.46 17.27
N GLU A 279 41.24 0.24 16.95
CA GLU A 279 40.35 -0.62 17.75
C GLU A 279 40.78 -0.78 19.22
N THR A 280 42.06 -0.55 19.56
CA THR A 280 42.53 -0.58 20.96
C THR A 280 42.10 0.64 21.76
N THR A 281 41.57 1.69 21.11
CA THR A 281 41.09 2.94 21.71
C THR A 281 39.58 3.15 21.57
N GLY A 282 38.90 2.50 20.63
CA GLY A 282 37.44 2.58 20.51
C GLY A 282 36.70 2.05 21.76
N GLY A 283 35.49 2.55 22.02
CA GLY A 283 34.63 2.06 23.10
C GLY A 283 33.73 3.12 23.75
N LEU A 284 33.19 2.75 24.91
CA LEU A 284 32.38 3.62 25.76
C LEU A 284 33.28 4.36 26.76
N TYR A 285 33.14 5.68 26.75
CA TYR A 285 33.84 6.62 27.60
C TYR A 285 32.87 7.28 28.57
N GLN A 286 33.37 7.62 29.74
CA GLN A 286 32.64 8.33 30.78
C GLN A 286 33.40 9.59 31.20
N SER A 287 32.64 10.65 31.48
CA SER A 287 33.09 11.85 32.17
C SER A 287 32.34 12.00 33.49
N GLU A 288 33.02 12.57 34.49
CA GLU A 288 32.49 12.89 35.83
C GLU A 288 32.61 14.39 36.16
N ASP A 289 32.98 15.20 35.17
CA ASP A 289 33.30 16.62 35.32
C ASP A 289 32.67 17.48 34.21
N GLY A 290 31.52 17.05 33.67
CA GLY A 290 30.78 17.82 32.66
C GLY A 290 31.48 17.85 31.29
N GLY A 291 32.16 16.75 30.95
CA GLY A 291 32.80 16.53 29.67
C GLY A 291 34.18 17.17 29.52
N ASN A 292 34.84 17.54 30.62
CA ASN A 292 36.19 18.14 30.57
C ASN A 292 37.29 17.07 30.52
N SER A 293 37.09 15.93 31.17
CA SER A 293 37.97 14.76 31.09
C SER A 293 37.17 13.47 30.89
N TRP A 294 37.78 12.51 30.20
CA TRP A 294 37.14 11.28 29.76
C TRP A 294 38.00 10.05 30.07
N LYS A 295 37.36 8.99 30.54
CA LYS A 295 37.97 7.69 30.79
C LYS A 295 37.23 6.61 30.02
N ARG A 296 37.95 5.76 29.29
CA ARG A 296 37.35 4.55 28.71
C ARG A 296 36.97 3.59 29.82
N ILE A 297 35.70 3.24 29.89
CA ILE A 297 35.15 2.33 30.91
C ILE A 297 34.79 0.96 30.33
N ASN A 298 34.45 0.89 29.03
CA ASN A 298 34.07 -0.37 28.40
C ASN A 298 34.58 -0.45 26.96
N ARG A 299 35.25 -1.56 26.63
CA ARG A 299 35.75 -1.82 25.28
C ARG A 299 34.88 -2.78 24.47
N ASP A 300 33.81 -3.31 25.07
CA ASP A 300 33.03 -4.38 24.45
C ASP A 300 32.52 -3.93 23.07
N HIS A 301 32.92 -4.70 22.05
CA HIS A 301 32.59 -4.42 20.67
C HIS A 301 31.08 -4.61 20.42
N SER A 302 30.37 -5.36 21.27
CA SER A 302 28.91 -5.52 21.19
C SER A 302 28.15 -4.19 21.24
N LEU A 303 28.75 -3.15 21.85
CA LEU A 303 28.17 -1.81 21.95
C LEU A 303 28.25 -1.02 20.64
N ARG A 304 29.18 -1.38 19.74
CA ARG A 304 29.56 -0.61 18.55
C ARG A 304 29.77 -1.47 17.30
N GLN A 305 29.07 -2.61 17.22
CA GLN A 305 28.98 -3.38 15.98
C GLN A 305 28.36 -2.48 14.91
N ARG A 306 28.89 -2.46 13.68
CA ARG A 306 28.40 -1.62 12.58
C ARG A 306 28.07 -0.20 13.06
N ALA A 307 29.05 0.44 13.70
CA ALA A 307 28.88 1.68 14.43
C ALA A 307 28.24 2.77 13.56
N TRP A 308 28.61 2.86 12.28
CA TRP A 308 27.99 3.72 11.27
C TRP A 308 26.47 3.55 11.14
N TYR A 309 25.89 2.38 11.44
CA TYR A 309 24.45 2.11 11.39
C TYR A 309 23.79 2.37 12.74
N TYR A 310 24.50 2.14 13.85
CA TYR A 310 24.00 2.28 15.22
C TYR A 310 24.80 3.29 16.06
N SER A 311 25.14 2.94 17.31
CA SER A 311 25.86 3.77 18.29
C SER A 311 25.00 4.85 18.95
N HIS A 312 23.78 4.51 19.32
CA HIS A 312 22.91 5.43 20.07
C HIS A 312 23.04 5.21 21.58
N LEU A 313 23.11 6.30 22.35
CA LEU A 313 23.19 6.30 23.80
C LEU A 313 21.99 7.03 24.41
N PHE A 314 21.44 6.48 25.49
CA PHE A 314 20.37 7.12 26.26
C PHE A 314 20.63 6.94 27.76
N ALA A 315 20.60 8.03 28.52
CA ALA A 315 20.66 7.96 29.98
C ALA A 315 19.27 7.67 30.56
N HIS A 316 19.21 6.94 31.67
CA HIS A 316 17.96 6.75 32.39
C HIS A 316 17.51 8.07 33.03
N PRO A 317 16.22 8.44 32.94
CA PRO A 317 15.76 9.77 33.37
C PRO A 317 15.82 9.99 34.90
N THR A 318 15.77 8.91 35.69
CA THR A 318 15.70 8.98 37.16
C THR A 318 16.76 8.17 37.89
N GLU A 319 17.61 7.43 37.18
CA GLU A 319 18.63 6.57 37.79
C GLU A 319 20.01 6.99 37.29
N GLU A 320 20.83 7.56 38.17
CA GLU A 320 22.09 8.20 37.79
C GLU A 320 23.07 7.27 37.07
N HIS A 321 23.15 6.00 37.49
CA HIS A 321 24.14 5.02 37.01
C HIS A 321 23.62 4.12 35.88
N THR A 322 22.42 4.42 35.37
CA THR A 322 21.74 3.58 34.39
C THR A 322 21.76 4.23 33.00
N LEU A 323 22.14 3.46 31.98
CA LEU A 323 22.13 3.88 30.58
C LEU A 323 21.77 2.73 29.64
N PHE A 324 21.37 3.10 28.43
CA PHE A 324 21.02 2.21 27.35
C PHE A 324 21.91 2.46 26.15
N VAL A 325 22.27 1.37 25.46
CA VAL A 325 22.95 1.38 24.17
C VAL A 325 22.03 0.70 23.16
N LEU A 326 21.72 1.38 22.07
CA LEU A 326 21.03 0.76 20.95
C LEU A 326 22.04 0.38 19.87
N ASN A 327 22.00 -0.90 19.52
CA ASN A 327 22.76 -1.52 18.46
C ASN A 327 21.88 -2.63 17.82
N THR A 328 22.46 -3.64 17.19
CA THR A 328 21.77 -4.89 16.79
C THR A 328 20.86 -5.44 17.90
N ARG A 329 21.25 -5.21 19.18
CA ARG A 329 20.44 -5.44 20.37
C ARG A 329 20.23 -4.14 21.16
N MET A 330 19.12 -4.05 21.88
CA MET A 330 18.94 -3.07 22.96
C MET A 330 19.65 -3.57 24.22
N LEU A 331 20.59 -2.80 24.74
CA LEU A 331 21.41 -3.13 25.90
C LEU A 331 21.18 -2.11 27.02
N LYS A 332 21.13 -2.59 28.27
CA LYS A 332 21.00 -1.77 29.49
C LYS A 332 22.16 -2.06 30.44
N SER A 333 22.77 -1.00 30.97
CA SER A 333 23.68 -1.04 32.11
C SER A 333 23.04 -0.31 33.28
N THR A 334 23.30 -0.78 34.50
CA THR A 334 22.91 -0.16 35.77
C THR A 334 24.12 0.14 36.66
N ASP A 335 25.32 0.07 36.08
CA ASP A 335 26.61 0.19 36.75
C ASP A 335 27.56 1.08 35.95
N ASP A 336 27.05 2.24 35.51
CA ASP A 336 27.80 3.27 34.78
C ASP A 336 28.32 2.87 33.40
N GLY A 337 27.90 1.74 32.86
CA GLY A 337 28.35 1.22 31.56
C GLY A 337 29.45 0.17 31.67
N ASN A 338 29.77 -0.29 32.87
CA ASN A 338 30.78 -1.34 33.07
C ASN A 338 30.28 -2.71 32.56
N ASN A 339 29.01 -3.05 32.82
CA ASN A 339 28.38 -4.29 32.37
C ASN A 339 27.02 -4.02 31.70
N PHE A 340 26.67 -4.84 30.72
CA PHE A 340 25.41 -4.72 29.98
C PHE A 340 24.60 -6.01 29.99
N THR A 341 23.28 -5.85 30.06
CA THR A 341 22.30 -6.93 29.87
C THR A 341 21.39 -6.59 28.70
N ARG A 342 20.92 -7.61 27.99
CA ARG A 342 20.04 -7.43 26.84
C ARG A 342 18.59 -7.22 27.31
N ILE A 343 17.91 -6.26 26.71
CA ILE A 343 16.45 -6.17 26.70
C ILE A 343 15.94 -6.81 25.41
N ALA A 344 14.99 -7.73 25.53
CA ALA A 344 14.42 -8.40 24.36
C ALA A 344 13.34 -7.52 23.73
N THR A 345 13.63 -6.98 22.54
CA THR A 345 12.69 -6.25 21.69
C THR A 345 12.02 -7.19 20.66
N PRO A 346 10.86 -6.83 20.09
CA PRO A 346 10.16 -7.64 19.09
C PRO A 346 10.99 -7.92 17.82
N HIS A 347 11.94 -7.05 17.50
CA HIS A 347 12.83 -7.15 16.35
C HIS A 347 14.25 -6.68 16.71
N GLY A 348 15.27 -7.08 15.93
CA GLY A 348 16.65 -6.59 16.07
C GLY A 348 16.85 -5.20 15.45
N ASP A 349 18.07 -4.68 15.53
CA ASP A 349 18.51 -3.44 14.86
C ASP A 349 17.78 -2.19 15.38
N ASN A 350 18.18 -1.76 16.58
CA ASN A 350 17.47 -0.77 17.40
C ASN A 350 18.11 0.61 17.17
N HIS A 351 17.28 1.62 16.88
CA HIS A 351 17.71 2.93 16.35
C HIS A 351 17.34 4.12 17.23
N ASP A 352 16.24 4.06 17.96
CA ASP A 352 15.82 5.18 18.81
C ASP A 352 14.99 4.74 20.01
N LEU A 353 15.07 5.52 21.09
CA LEU A 353 14.43 5.20 22.37
C LEU A 353 13.96 6.49 23.05
N TRP A 354 12.71 6.48 23.52
CA TRP A 354 12.22 7.47 24.46
C TRP A 354 11.71 6.77 25.72
N ILE A 355 12.12 7.29 26.88
CA ILE A 355 11.75 6.80 28.21
C ILE A 355 11.01 7.92 28.91
N ASN A 356 9.80 7.64 29.43
CA ASN A 356 9.04 8.64 30.16
C ASN A 356 9.77 9.00 31.48
N PRO A 357 10.15 10.27 31.71
CA PRO A 357 10.84 10.71 32.92
C PRO A 357 9.98 10.68 34.19
N GLU A 358 8.66 10.79 34.06
CA GLU A 358 7.73 10.69 35.20
C GLU A 358 7.40 9.23 35.55
N ASN A 359 7.49 8.33 34.56
CA ASN A 359 7.29 6.90 34.76
C ASN A 359 8.19 6.06 33.83
N PRO A 360 9.44 5.74 34.23
CA PRO A 360 10.41 5.06 33.36
C PRO A 360 10.06 3.62 32.96
N GLN A 361 8.94 3.08 33.47
CA GLN A 361 8.38 1.83 32.96
C GLN A 361 7.76 2.00 31.57
N VAL A 362 7.41 3.24 31.21
CA VAL A 362 6.78 3.60 29.94
C VAL A 362 7.86 4.05 28.97
N MET A 363 7.97 3.35 27.84
CA MET A 363 8.95 3.66 26.80
C MET A 363 8.45 3.29 25.41
N ILE A 364 8.97 3.97 24.40
CA ILE A 364 8.86 3.59 23.00
C ILE A 364 10.24 3.37 22.42
N GLU A 365 10.38 2.32 21.62
CA GLU A 365 11.60 1.93 20.93
C GLU A 365 11.30 1.75 19.43
N SER A 366 12.26 2.09 18.57
CA SER A 366 12.17 1.82 17.12
C SER A 366 13.34 1.01 16.61
N ASN A 367 13.01 0.07 15.73
CA ASN A 367 13.96 -0.84 15.11
C ASN A 367 13.62 -1.14 13.64
N ASP A 368 14.36 -2.05 13.00
CA ASP A 368 14.16 -2.43 11.60
C ASP A 368 12.80 -3.12 11.31
N GLY A 369 12.07 -3.55 12.36
CA GLY A 369 10.70 -4.08 12.27
C GLY A 369 9.59 -3.05 12.57
N GLY A 370 9.92 -1.79 12.85
CA GLY A 370 8.99 -0.72 13.20
C GLY A 370 9.10 -0.25 14.66
N SER A 371 8.09 0.45 15.16
CA SER A 371 8.09 0.92 16.56
C SER A 371 7.31 0.01 17.49
N ASN A 372 7.68 -0.01 18.77
CA ASN A 372 6.99 -0.79 19.79
C ASN A 372 7.04 -0.10 21.16
N ILE A 373 5.98 -0.28 21.95
CA ILE A 373 5.76 0.43 23.21
C ILE A 373 5.75 -0.56 24.37
N SER A 374 6.41 -0.21 25.47
CA SER A 374 6.38 -0.95 26.72
C SER A 374 5.78 -0.10 27.84
N PHE A 375 5.02 -0.77 28.72
CA PHE A 375 4.47 -0.20 29.95
C PHE A 375 5.08 -0.84 31.22
N ASN A 376 6.12 -1.65 31.05
CA ASN A 376 6.77 -2.42 32.11
C ASN A 376 8.29 -2.54 31.92
N GLY A 377 8.91 -1.45 31.48
CA GLY A 377 10.36 -1.32 31.47
C GLY A 377 11.07 -2.19 30.43
N GLY A 378 10.37 -2.55 29.35
CA GLY A 378 10.88 -3.42 28.29
C GLY A 378 10.71 -4.93 28.55
N THR A 379 9.91 -5.32 29.56
CA THR A 379 9.59 -6.73 29.83
C THR A 379 8.67 -7.31 28.75
N SER A 380 7.74 -6.51 28.25
CA SER A 380 6.88 -6.83 27.10
C SER A 380 6.60 -5.58 26.26
N TRP A 381 6.26 -5.80 25.00
CA TRP A 381 6.12 -4.75 23.98
C TRP A 381 4.83 -4.93 23.16
N SER A 382 4.30 -3.82 22.64
CA SER A 382 3.21 -3.82 21.66
C SER A 382 3.63 -4.52 20.35
N THR A 383 2.67 -4.98 19.57
CA THR A 383 2.94 -5.67 18.29
C THR A 383 3.43 -4.70 17.20
N GLN A 384 4.18 -5.25 16.24
CA GLN A 384 4.57 -4.59 14.98
C GLN A 384 3.74 -5.11 13.78
N TYR A 385 2.80 -6.04 14.00
CA TYR A 385 1.92 -6.61 12.95
C TYR A 385 0.65 -5.79 12.71
N ASN A 386 0.66 -4.52 13.07
CA ASN A 386 -0.41 -3.53 12.86
C ASN A 386 0.08 -2.24 12.18
N GLN A 387 1.27 -2.26 11.56
CA GLN A 387 1.94 -1.10 10.96
C GLN A 387 2.11 -1.32 9.45
N PRO A 388 1.38 -0.62 8.55
CA PRO A 388 1.53 -0.77 7.10
C PRO A 388 2.74 0.02 6.59
N THR A 389 3.92 -0.36 7.07
CA THR A 389 5.20 0.31 6.81
C THR A 389 6.24 -0.61 6.19
N ALA A 390 5.83 -1.75 5.62
CA ALA A 390 6.72 -2.71 4.98
C ALA A 390 7.51 -2.08 3.81
N GLU A 391 8.79 -2.46 3.71
CA GLU A 391 9.73 -1.98 2.70
C GLU A 391 10.04 -3.08 1.66
N PHE A 392 9.44 -2.99 0.48
CA PHE A 392 9.61 -3.98 -0.59
C PHE A 392 10.60 -3.53 -1.67
N TYR A 393 11.44 -4.46 -2.13
CA TYR A 393 12.38 -4.19 -3.22
C TYR A 393 11.80 -4.44 -4.61
N ARG A 394 11.02 -5.52 -4.76
CA ARG A 394 10.49 -6.05 -6.02
C ARG A 394 9.09 -6.59 -5.80
N VAL A 395 8.29 -6.65 -6.86
CA VAL A 395 6.95 -7.25 -6.83
C VAL A 395 6.73 -8.22 -7.98
N THR A 396 6.05 -9.33 -7.68
CA THR A 396 5.49 -10.23 -8.70
C THR A 396 4.14 -10.77 -8.24
N THR A 397 3.43 -11.43 -9.15
CA THR A 397 2.09 -12.01 -8.91
C THR A 397 2.00 -13.42 -9.47
N ASP A 398 1.10 -14.23 -8.92
CA ASP A 398 0.75 -15.54 -9.48
C ASP A 398 -0.48 -15.49 -10.40
N GLU A 399 -0.93 -16.65 -10.86
CA GLU A 399 -2.12 -16.84 -11.72
C GLU A 399 -3.36 -17.37 -10.96
N GLN A 400 -3.37 -17.34 -9.62
CA GLN A 400 -4.51 -17.82 -8.83
C GLN A 400 -5.71 -16.87 -8.94
N PHE A 401 -6.89 -17.31 -8.48
CA PHE A 401 -8.06 -16.44 -8.30
C PHE A 401 -8.63 -16.53 -6.87
N PRO A 402 -8.66 -15.43 -6.11
CA PRO A 402 -7.92 -14.19 -6.37
C PRO A 402 -6.40 -14.46 -6.41
N TYR A 403 -5.67 -13.69 -7.21
CA TYR A 403 -4.23 -13.85 -7.34
C TYR A 403 -3.53 -13.39 -6.05
N ARG A 404 -2.26 -13.76 -5.91
CA ARG A 404 -1.43 -13.34 -4.78
C ARG A 404 -0.29 -12.44 -5.25
N VAL A 405 0.12 -11.55 -4.34
CA VAL A 405 1.23 -10.60 -4.51
C VAL A 405 2.40 -11.07 -3.65
N TYR A 406 3.60 -11.00 -4.21
CA TYR A 406 4.83 -11.51 -3.61
C TYR A 406 5.92 -10.46 -3.62
N GLY A 407 6.74 -10.42 -2.57
CA GLY A 407 7.97 -9.63 -2.55
C GLY A 407 8.81 -9.85 -1.30
N ALA A 408 10.10 -9.54 -1.44
CA ALA A 408 11.06 -9.56 -0.34
C ALA A 408 10.92 -8.27 0.47
N GLN A 409 10.60 -8.40 1.76
CA GLN A 409 10.57 -7.27 2.68
C GLN A 409 11.93 -7.14 3.37
N GLN A 410 12.50 -5.94 3.33
CA GLN A 410 13.72 -5.63 4.05
C GLN A 410 13.60 -5.96 5.55
N ASP A 411 14.68 -6.53 6.11
CA ASP A 411 14.84 -6.90 7.52
C ASP A 411 13.78 -7.92 8.01
N ASN A 412 13.05 -8.57 7.09
CA ASN A 412 11.95 -9.49 7.38
C ASN A 412 11.91 -10.64 6.37
N THR A 413 10.88 -11.49 6.41
CA THR A 413 10.74 -12.55 5.40
C THR A 413 10.21 -12.03 4.07
N THR A 414 10.60 -12.70 2.99
CA THR A 414 9.88 -12.67 1.71
C THR A 414 8.49 -13.24 1.93
N ILE A 415 7.47 -12.51 1.48
CA ILE A 415 6.07 -12.74 1.87
C ILE A 415 5.16 -12.84 0.65
N SER A 416 4.05 -13.55 0.83
CA SER A 416 2.91 -13.56 -0.07
C SER A 416 1.65 -13.12 0.64
N ILE A 417 0.88 -12.22 0.02
CA ILE A 417 -0.43 -11.77 0.47
C ILE A 417 -1.45 -11.92 -0.66
N PRO A 418 -2.74 -12.12 -0.38
CA PRO A 418 -3.76 -12.19 -1.42
C PRO A 418 -4.13 -10.78 -1.94
N SER A 419 -4.54 -10.68 -3.21
CA SER A 419 -5.12 -9.43 -3.74
C SER A 419 -6.52 -9.18 -3.19
N GLU A 420 -7.27 -10.23 -2.87
CA GLU A 420 -8.60 -10.18 -2.24
C GLU A 420 -8.81 -11.37 -1.30
N THR A 421 -9.70 -11.27 -0.30
CA THR A 421 -9.87 -12.32 0.71
C THR A 421 -11.29 -12.88 0.76
N ALA A 422 -11.43 -14.05 1.39
CA ALA A 422 -12.74 -14.63 1.71
C ALA A 422 -13.37 -14.04 2.99
N GLY A 423 -12.67 -13.15 3.69
CA GLY A 423 -13.03 -12.65 5.01
C GLY A 423 -12.99 -13.71 6.12
N GLY A 424 -13.21 -13.26 7.36
CA GLY A 424 -13.29 -14.10 8.56
C GLY A 424 -11.94 -14.34 9.27
N LEU A 425 -10.81 -14.06 8.64
CA LEU A 425 -9.48 -14.11 9.28
C LEU A 425 -8.92 -12.70 9.51
N SER A 426 -7.97 -12.59 10.45
CA SER A 426 -7.16 -11.38 10.57
C SER A 426 -6.20 -11.24 9.38
N PRO A 427 -5.75 -10.02 9.04
CA PRO A 427 -4.83 -9.80 7.93
C PRO A 427 -3.59 -10.72 7.99
N VAL A 428 -2.97 -10.85 9.17
CA VAL A 428 -1.77 -11.66 9.39
C VAL A 428 -1.97 -13.13 9.01
N GLN A 429 -3.16 -13.68 9.23
CA GLN A 429 -3.47 -15.08 8.92
C GLN A 429 -3.59 -15.36 7.42
N TYR A 430 -3.70 -14.33 6.57
CA TYR A 430 -3.69 -14.48 5.12
C TYR A 430 -2.29 -14.47 4.51
N TRP A 431 -1.27 -14.07 5.28
CA TRP A 431 0.10 -13.97 4.81
C TRP A 431 0.86 -15.27 5.04
N TYR A 432 1.88 -15.52 4.24
CA TYR A 432 2.87 -16.56 4.52
C TYR A 432 4.23 -16.23 3.90
N ALA A 433 5.30 -16.78 4.48
CA ALA A 433 6.65 -16.65 3.95
C ALA A 433 6.87 -17.60 2.76
N VAL A 434 7.60 -17.18 1.72
CA VAL A 434 7.70 -17.91 0.44
C VAL A 434 9.08 -18.50 0.12
N GLY A 435 9.92 -18.68 1.13
CA GLY A 435 11.33 -19.02 0.99
C GLY A 435 12.21 -17.78 0.92
N GLY A 436 13.47 -17.95 0.55
CA GLY A 436 14.46 -16.87 0.47
C GLY A 436 14.75 -16.25 1.83
N GLY A 437 14.98 -14.94 1.85
CA GLY A 437 15.25 -14.16 3.06
C GLY A 437 14.58 -12.80 2.99
N GLU A 438 15.36 -11.74 3.16
CA GLU A 438 14.88 -10.35 3.30
C GLU A 438 15.09 -9.48 2.05
N SER A 439 15.64 -10.05 0.99
CA SER A 439 15.97 -9.31 -0.22
C SER A 439 15.75 -10.12 -1.49
N GLY A 440 15.88 -9.48 -2.66
CA GLY A 440 15.89 -10.19 -3.93
C GLY A 440 14.54 -10.27 -4.64
N TYR A 441 14.57 -11.00 -5.75
CA TYR A 441 13.41 -11.31 -6.57
C TYR A 441 12.70 -12.57 -6.08
N VAL A 442 11.42 -12.67 -6.45
CA VAL A 442 10.63 -13.89 -6.35
C VAL A 442 10.21 -14.29 -7.75
N ALA A 443 10.24 -15.58 -8.05
CA ALA A 443 9.65 -16.14 -9.26
C ALA A 443 8.70 -17.28 -8.88
N VAL A 444 7.42 -17.09 -9.19
CA VAL A 444 6.35 -18.05 -8.92
C VAL A 444 6.02 -18.79 -10.20
N ASP A 445 5.93 -20.12 -10.15
CA ASP A 445 5.58 -20.90 -11.32
C ASP A 445 4.10 -20.64 -11.73
N PRO A 446 3.85 -20.09 -12.94
CA PRO A 446 2.51 -19.65 -13.34
C PRO A 446 1.52 -20.81 -13.49
N GLN A 447 2.00 -22.05 -13.59
CA GLN A 447 1.16 -23.25 -13.68
C GLN A 447 1.12 -24.05 -12.37
N ASN A 448 1.96 -23.70 -11.39
CA ASN A 448 1.97 -24.32 -10.07
C ASN A 448 2.38 -23.30 -8.99
N PRO A 449 1.42 -22.57 -8.40
CA PRO A 449 1.72 -21.53 -7.41
C PRO A 449 2.25 -22.07 -6.07
N ASP A 450 2.32 -23.40 -5.88
CA ASP A 450 3.02 -24.02 -4.76
C ASP A 450 4.54 -24.12 -4.98
N ARG A 451 5.03 -23.93 -6.22
CA ARG A 451 6.45 -23.99 -6.58
C ARG A 451 7.01 -22.58 -6.76
N ILE A 452 7.83 -22.13 -5.81
CA ILE A 452 8.29 -20.74 -5.71
C ILE A 452 9.81 -20.70 -5.56
N PHE A 453 10.48 -19.88 -6.38
CA PHE A 453 11.87 -19.51 -6.20
C PHE A 453 11.94 -18.14 -5.52
N ALA A 454 12.68 -18.05 -4.43
CA ALA A 454 12.83 -16.82 -3.66
C ALA A 454 14.30 -16.58 -3.34
N GLY A 455 14.75 -15.35 -3.60
CA GLY A 455 16.12 -14.91 -3.36
C GLY A 455 16.37 -14.45 -1.92
N ASN A 456 17.65 -14.29 -1.62
CA ASN A 456 18.17 -13.49 -0.53
C ASN A 456 19.50 -12.87 -0.98
N TYR A 457 20.11 -12.04 -0.15
CA TYR A 457 21.40 -11.46 -0.43
C TYR A 457 22.48 -12.54 -0.62
N ILE A 458 23.64 -12.15 -1.18
CA ILE A 458 24.78 -13.03 -1.48
C ILE A 458 24.46 -14.23 -2.39
N GLY A 459 23.38 -14.15 -3.19
CA GLY A 459 23.04 -15.15 -4.21
C GLY A 459 22.36 -16.40 -3.67
N GLN A 460 21.94 -16.35 -2.40
CA GLN A 460 21.09 -17.37 -1.83
C GLN A 460 19.76 -17.40 -2.58
N ILE A 461 19.33 -18.60 -2.94
CA ILE A 461 18.06 -18.84 -3.61
C ILE A 461 17.50 -20.17 -3.12
N THR A 462 16.23 -20.17 -2.76
CA THR A 462 15.52 -21.37 -2.33
C THR A 462 14.42 -21.73 -3.32
N LEU A 463 14.17 -23.02 -3.51
CA LEU A 463 12.92 -23.53 -4.05
C LEU A 463 12.02 -23.98 -2.90
N LEU A 464 10.85 -23.37 -2.78
CA LEU A 464 9.75 -23.80 -1.92
C LEU A 464 8.73 -24.59 -2.73
N ASP A 465 8.42 -25.80 -2.26
CA ASP A 465 7.31 -26.64 -2.69
C ASP A 465 6.28 -26.69 -1.53
N ARG A 466 5.28 -25.80 -1.58
CA ARG A 466 4.37 -25.49 -0.47
C ARG A 466 3.39 -26.63 -0.17
N ASP A 467 2.89 -27.29 -1.20
CA ASP A 467 1.99 -28.47 -1.09
C ASP A 467 2.67 -29.65 -0.36
N GLN A 468 3.98 -29.78 -0.53
CA GLN A 468 4.81 -30.80 0.13
C GLN A 468 5.38 -30.34 1.47
N GLY A 469 5.25 -29.06 1.82
CA GLY A 469 5.85 -28.47 3.01
C GLY A 469 7.38 -28.53 3.03
N ARG A 470 8.03 -28.50 1.86
CA ARG A 470 9.48 -28.65 1.72
C ARG A 470 10.12 -27.43 1.08
N SER A 471 11.26 -26.99 1.61
CA SER A 471 12.14 -26.00 0.99
C SER A 471 13.52 -26.60 0.74
N ARG A 472 14.22 -26.16 -0.30
CA ARG A 472 15.61 -26.52 -0.59
C ARG A 472 16.41 -25.32 -1.10
N ASP A 473 17.66 -25.20 -0.68
CA ASP A 473 18.62 -24.29 -1.30
C ASP A 473 19.00 -24.79 -2.69
N VAL A 474 19.01 -23.88 -3.66
CA VAL A 474 19.38 -24.15 -5.07
C VAL A 474 20.46 -23.19 -5.56
N VAL A 475 21.30 -22.69 -4.65
CA VAL A 475 22.39 -21.76 -4.95
C VAL A 475 23.39 -22.38 -5.95
N ALA A 476 23.77 -21.62 -6.97
CA ALA A 476 24.66 -22.09 -8.03
C ALA A 476 26.08 -22.43 -7.53
N TYR A 477 26.58 -21.67 -6.55
CA TYR A 477 27.89 -21.88 -5.94
C TYR A 477 27.91 -21.33 -4.51
N PRO A 478 27.88 -22.17 -3.47
CA PRO A 478 27.77 -21.73 -2.08
C PRO A 478 29.12 -21.24 -1.53
N GLN A 479 29.52 -20.03 -1.93
CA GLN A 479 30.65 -19.29 -1.35
C GLN A 479 30.12 -18.25 -0.36
N MET A 480 30.70 -18.17 0.85
CA MET A 480 30.39 -17.08 1.77
C MET A 480 31.05 -15.78 1.29
N HIS A 481 30.28 -14.69 1.24
CA HIS A 481 30.74 -13.39 0.72
C HIS A 481 31.09 -12.40 1.83
N ASP A 482 30.46 -12.53 3.01
CA ASP A 482 30.59 -11.58 4.11
C ASP A 482 32.07 -11.34 4.46
N GLY A 483 32.45 -10.07 4.52
CA GLY A 483 33.83 -9.65 4.84
C GLY A 483 34.90 -10.07 3.82
N THR A 484 34.53 -10.57 2.63
CA THR A 484 35.46 -10.96 1.57
C THR A 484 35.51 -9.87 0.49
N ALA A 485 36.67 -9.51 -0.04
CA ALA A 485 36.71 -8.53 -1.13
C ALA A 485 35.96 -9.08 -2.37
N PRO A 486 35.15 -8.27 -3.09
CA PRO A 486 34.41 -8.74 -4.26
C PRO A 486 35.26 -9.38 -5.35
N ARG A 487 36.53 -8.98 -5.49
CA ARG A 487 37.50 -9.59 -6.43
C ARG A 487 37.79 -11.06 -6.14
N ASP A 488 37.64 -11.48 -4.89
CA ASP A 488 37.90 -12.85 -4.43
C ASP A 488 36.63 -13.72 -4.42
N ILE A 489 35.50 -13.15 -4.84
CA ILE A 489 34.21 -13.83 -4.97
C ILE A 489 34.05 -14.35 -6.41
N LYS A 490 33.82 -15.65 -6.55
CA LYS A 490 33.66 -16.29 -7.87
C LYS A 490 32.43 -15.76 -8.61
N TYR A 491 31.28 -15.72 -7.94
CA TYR A 491 30.03 -15.20 -8.49
C TYR A 491 29.48 -14.09 -7.59
N ARG A 492 29.60 -12.84 -8.04
CA ARG A 492 29.16 -11.67 -7.30
C ARG A 492 27.65 -11.48 -7.48
N PHE A 493 26.88 -11.87 -6.47
CA PHE A 493 25.42 -11.72 -6.48
C PHE A 493 25.00 -10.52 -5.63
N GLN A 494 24.32 -9.57 -6.26
CA GLN A 494 23.81 -8.38 -5.58
C GLN A 494 22.65 -8.71 -4.62
N TRP A 495 22.42 -7.84 -3.64
CA TRP A 495 21.24 -7.84 -2.74
C TRP A 495 19.89 -8.10 -3.45
N ASN A 496 19.73 -7.62 -4.68
CA ASN A 496 18.55 -7.71 -5.54
C ASN A 496 18.82 -8.52 -6.83
N ALA A 497 19.65 -9.57 -6.75
CA ALA A 497 19.99 -10.42 -7.88
C ALA A 497 18.73 -10.98 -8.62
N PRO A 498 18.60 -10.79 -9.95
CA PRO A 498 17.46 -11.26 -10.72
C PRO A 498 17.17 -12.76 -10.59
N ILE A 499 15.90 -13.13 -10.53
CA ILE A 499 15.40 -14.51 -10.63
C ILE A 499 14.23 -14.53 -11.61
N ARG A 500 14.27 -15.40 -12.62
CA ARG A 500 13.18 -15.58 -13.59
C ARG A 500 12.91 -17.05 -13.86
N ILE A 501 11.64 -17.39 -14.04
CA ILE A 501 11.20 -18.63 -14.68
C ILE A 501 10.95 -18.30 -16.15
N SER A 502 11.43 -19.13 -17.06
CA SER A 502 11.19 -18.93 -18.50
C SER A 502 9.70 -18.94 -18.82
N HIS A 503 9.27 -18.01 -19.67
CA HIS A 503 7.93 -17.93 -20.26
C HIS A 503 7.59 -19.17 -21.09
N PHE A 504 8.59 -19.88 -21.62
CA PHE A 504 8.41 -21.01 -22.55
C PHE A 504 8.63 -22.38 -21.90
N ASN A 505 9.40 -22.43 -20.81
CA ASN A 505 9.69 -23.68 -20.11
C ASN A 505 9.82 -23.46 -18.60
N ARG A 506 8.79 -23.87 -17.85
CA ARG A 506 8.73 -23.75 -16.38
C ARG A 506 9.87 -24.43 -15.61
N ASN A 507 10.62 -25.35 -16.23
CA ASN A 507 11.80 -25.95 -15.60
C ASN A 507 13.08 -25.13 -15.81
N THR A 508 13.05 -24.14 -16.71
CA THR A 508 14.17 -23.24 -16.98
C THR A 508 14.12 -22.04 -16.05
N ILE A 509 15.14 -21.92 -15.20
CA ILE A 509 15.30 -20.85 -14.22
C ILE A 509 16.56 -20.06 -14.55
N TYR A 510 16.46 -18.74 -14.47
CA TYR A 510 17.59 -17.82 -14.59
C TYR A 510 17.88 -17.17 -13.24
N HIS A 511 19.17 -17.05 -12.91
CA HIS A 511 19.66 -16.26 -11.79
C HIS A 511 20.93 -15.52 -12.21
N CYS A 512 21.19 -14.32 -11.69
CA CYS A 512 22.26 -13.47 -12.23
C CYS A 512 23.23 -12.97 -11.17
N SER A 513 24.52 -13.25 -11.39
CA SER A 513 25.66 -12.60 -10.71
C SER A 513 26.22 -11.51 -11.64
N GLN A 514 27.54 -11.38 -11.79
CA GLN A 514 28.14 -10.78 -13.00
C GLN A 514 27.90 -11.62 -14.29
N PHE A 515 27.40 -12.85 -14.14
CA PHE A 515 27.05 -13.78 -15.21
C PHE A 515 25.56 -14.15 -15.19
N VAL A 516 25.03 -14.58 -16.33
CA VAL A 516 23.71 -15.23 -16.43
C VAL A 516 23.88 -16.74 -16.17
N HIS A 517 23.24 -17.21 -15.10
CA HIS A 517 23.17 -18.64 -14.75
C HIS A 517 21.82 -19.18 -15.20
N GLN A 518 21.84 -20.34 -15.86
CA GLN A 518 20.64 -21.06 -16.29
C GLN A 518 20.60 -22.46 -15.66
N SER A 519 19.45 -22.83 -15.12
CA SER A 519 19.14 -24.20 -14.72
C SER A 519 17.95 -24.71 -15.54
N THR A 520 17.97 -25.98 -15.95
CA THR A 520 16.85 -26.63 -16.66
C THR A 520 16.20 -27.77 -15.86
N ASP A 521 16.62 -27.97 -14.61
CA ASP A 521 16.19 -29.04 -13.71
C ASP A 521 15.69 -28.49 -12.35
N GLY A 522 15.22 -27.24 -12.36
CA GLY A 522 14.66 -26.58 -11.19
C GLY A 522 15.69 -26.17 -10.13
N GLY A 523 16.92 -25.83 -10.56
CA GLY A 523 17.99 -25.32 -9.72
C GLY A 523 18.93 -26.38 -9.16
N ILE A 524 18.88 -27.63 -9.64
CA ILE A 524 19.81 -28.69 -9.18
C ILE A 524 21.18 -28.48 -9.83
N THR A 525 21.20 -28.17 -11.13
CA THR A 525 22.42 -27.84 -11.87
C THR A 525 22.29 -26.47 -12.54
N TRP A 526 23.41 -25.76 -12.61
CA TRP A 526 23.51 -24.42 -13.20
C TRP A 526 24.62 -24.36 -14.24
N SER A 527 24.30 -23.79 -15.39
CA SER A 527 25.24 -23.48 -16.48
C SER A 527 25.41 -21.97 -16.59
N VAL A 528 26.64 -21.50 -16.71
CA VAL A 528 26.92 -20.10 -17.05
C VAL A 528 26.77 -19.93 -18.56
N ILE A 529 25.84 -19.07 -18.98
CA ILE A 529 25.49 -18.85 -20.40
C ILE A 529 25.84 -17.43 -20.86
N SER A 530 26.77 -16.76 -20.19
CA SER A 530 27.26 -15.44 -20.60
C SER A 530 28.75 -15.27 -20.24
N PRO A 531 29.48 -14.34 -20.89
CA PRO A 531 30.67 -13.76 -20.29
C PRO A 531 30.29 -12.84 -19.12
N ASP A 532 31.28 -12.22 -18.48
CA ASP A 532 31.02 -11.14 -17.50
C ASP A 532 30.39 -9.97 -18.27
N LEU A 533 29.16 -9.61 -17.92
CA LEU A 533 28.37 -8.58 -18.63
C LEU A 533 28.47 -7.20 -17.97
N THR A 534 29.53 -6.99 -17.17
CA THR A 534 29.76 -5.79 -16.36
C THR A 534 31.07 -5.12 -16.76
N THR A 535 31.37 -3.94 -16.23
CA THR A 535 32.67 -3.28 -16.47
C THR A 535 33.84 -4.03 -15.82
N ASN A 536 33.55 -4.91 -14.84
CA ASN A 536 34.52 -5.64 -14.03
C ASN A 536 35.66 -4.75 -13.51
N ASN A 537 35.30 -3.56 -13.01
CA ASN A 537 36.25 -2.55 -12.57
C ASN A 537 36.86 -2.93 -11.21
N ASP A 538 38.13 -3.38 -11.22
CA ASP A 538 38.87 -3.80 -10.03
C ASP A 538 38.90 -2.73 -8.91
N ALA A 539 38.90 -1.44 -9.26
CA ALA A 539 38.89 -0.35 -8.29
C ALA A 539 37.62 -0.29 -7.41
N GLN A 540 36.57 -1.01 -7.81
CA GLN A 540 35.29 -1.11 -7.10
C GLN A 540 35.10 -2.47 -6.41
N GLN A 541 36.15 -3.30 -6.40
CA GLN A 541 36.11 -4.68 -5.91
C GLN A 541 37.08 -4.94 -4.75
N ASP A 542 37.49 -3.89 -4.02
CA ASP A 542 38.11 -4.02 -2.71
C ASP A 542 37.05 -4.26 -1.62
N ILE A 543 37.44 -4.64 -0.40
CA ILE A 543 36.51 -4.82 0.71
C ILE A 543 35.75 -3.50 0.99
N PRO A 544 34.40 -3.49 0.87
CA PRO A 544 33.61 -2.27 1.06
C PRO A 544 33.72 -1.70 2.48
N GLY A 545 33.73 -0.37 2.60
CA GLY A 545 33.88 0.37 3.84
C GLY A 545 35.33 0.79 4.16
N GLY A 546 35.50 1.52 5.25
CA GLY A 546 36.77 2.09 5.70
C GLY A 546 36.75 3.62 5.76
N PRO A 547 37.76 4.28 6.35
CA PRO A 547 38.97 3.70 6.95
C PRO A 547 38.78 2.99 8.29
N ILE A 548 37.62 3.10 8.95
CA ILE A 548 37.41 2.47 10.27
C ILE A 548 36.71 1.11 10.15
N GLN A 549 35.44 1.07 9.76
CA GLN A 549 34.69 -0.18 9.61
C GLN A 549 34.39 -0.54 8.16
N HIS A 550 34.47 -1.84 7.89
CA HIS A 550 34.00 -2.44 6.65
C HIS A 550 32.53 -2.86 6.77
N ASP A 551 31.79 -2.76 5.67
CA ASP A 551 30.37 -3.15 5.58
C ASP A 551 30.17 -3.93 4.30
N HIS A 552 30.30 -5.25 4.40
CA HIS A 552 30.09 -6.13 3.26
C HIS A 552 29.05 -7.19 3.59
N THR A 553 27.79 -6.81 3.46
CA THR A 553 26.64 -7.73 3.61
C THR A 553 25.97 -8.05 2.27
N GLY A 554 26.45 -7.48 1.17
CA GLY A 554 25.97 -7.73 -0.19
C GLY A 554 25.18 -6.58 -0.84
N VAL A 555 24.87 -5.51 -0.11
CA VAL A 555 24.30 -4.28 -0.70
C VAL A 555 25.35 -3.56 -1.54
N GLU A 556 26.60 -3.60 -1.07
CA GLU A 556 27.79 -2.98 -1.64
C GLU A 556 28.45 -3.82 -2.75
N LEU A 557 27.91 -5.02 -3.04
CA LEU A 557 28.36 -5.78 -4.20
C LEU A 557 27.98 -5.01 -5.47
N TYR A 558 28.99 -4.71 -6.28
CA TYR A 558 28.91 -3.91 -7.49
C TYR A 558 29.61 -4.63 -8.66
N ASN A 559 29.44 -4.12 -9.88
CA ASN A 559 29.79 -4.84 -11.11
C ASN A 559 29.05 -6.19 -11.16
N THR A 560 27.72 -6.11 -11.11
CA THR A 560 26.79 -7.24 -11.17
C THR A 560 25.65 -6.99 -12.16
N ILE A 561 25.05 -8.04 -12.69
CA ILE A 561 23.79 -7.93 -13.45
C ILE A 561 22.66 -7.66 -12.47
N PHE A 562 22.02 -6.50 -12.61
CA PHE A 562 21.02 -5.99 -11.69
C PHE A 562 19.58 -6.11 -12.23
N ALA A 563 19.43 -6.18 -13.55
CA ALA A 563 18.17 -6.42 -14.24
C ALA A 563 18.37 -7.48 -15.34
N PHE A 564 17.41 -8.39 -15.48
CA PHE A 564 17.44 -9.47 -16.48
C PHE A 564 16.03 -9.85 -16.89
N GLU A 565 15.79 -9.99 -18.20
CA GLU A 565 14.49 -10.42 -18.75
C GLU A 565 14.65 -11.37 -19.95
N GLU A 566 13.76 -12.35 -20.04
CA GLU A 566 13.54 -13.18 -21.23
C GLU A 566 12.48 -12.50 -22.11
N SER A 567 12.67 -12.50 -23.42
CA SER A 567 11.67 -11.99 -24.37
C SER A 567 10.38 -12.81 -24.29
N PRO A 568 9.18 -12.20 -24.21
CA PRO A 568 7.93 -12.95 -24.31
C PRO A 568 7.66 -13.48 -25.74
N HIS A 569 8.48 -13.09 -26.72
CA HIS A 569 8.29 -13.45 -28.14
C HIS A 569 9.06 -14.71 -28.57
N ASP A 570 10.17 -15.02 -27.89
CA ASP A 570 10.99 -16.19 -28.18
C ASP A 570 11.94 -16.53 -27.02
N PRO A 571 12.30 -17.82 -26.83
CA PRO A 571 13.17 -18.26 -25.73
C PRO A 571 14.67 -17.98 -25.95
N PHE A 572 15.06 -17.38 -27.08
CA PHE A 572 16.48 -17.19 -27.43
C PHE A 572 16.97 -15.77 -27.14
N THR A 573 16.04 -14.83 -27.04
CA THR A 573 16.31 -13.41 -26.82
C THR A 573 16.27 -13.09 -25.33
N LEU A 574 17.44 -12.77 -24.76
CA LEU A 574 17.60 -12.41 -23.34
C LEU A 574 18.28 -11.04 -23.25
N TRP A 575 17.86 -10.25 -22.27
CA TRP A 575 18.38 -8.92 -21.99
C TRP A 575 18.98 -8.88 -20.59
N ALA A 576 20.11 -8.20 -20.44
CA ALA A 576 20.79 -8.01 -19.17
C ALA A 576 21.24 -6.55 -19.01
N GLY A 577 21.06 -6.00 -17.82
CA GLY A 577 21.50 -4.66 -17.43
C GLY A 577 22.27 -4.71 -16.12
N SER A 578 23.42 -4.04 -16.06
CA SER A 578 24.28 -4.04 -14.88
C SER A 578 24.08 -2.83 -13.97
N ASP A 579 24.51 -2.97 -12.71
CA ASP A 579 24.53 -1.86 -11.75
C ASP A 579 25.57 -0.77 -12.06
N ASP A 580 26.56 -1.11 -12.89
CA ASP A 580 27.64 -0.25 -13.36
C ASP A 580 27.47 0.28 -14.80
N GLY A 581 26.27 0.15 -15.35
CA GLY A 581 25.85 0.91 -16.52
C GLY A 581 26.17 0.29 -17.89
N LEU A 582 26.11 -1.04 -18.00
CA LEU A 582 26.13 -1.73 -19.28
C LEU A 582 24.79 -2.42 -19.56
N VAL A 583 24.41 -2.47 -20.84
CA VAL A 583 23.24 -3.22 -21.32
C VAL A 583 23.68 -4.19 -22.40
N HIS A 584 23.24 -5.44 -22.28
CA HIS A 584 23.60 -6.52 -23.20
C HIS A 584 22.37 -7.28 -23.68
N ILE A 585 22.46 -7.82 -24.90
CA ILE A 585 21.46 -8.71 -25.49
C ILE A 585 22.11 -9.95 -26.10
N THR A 586 21.47 -11.09 -25.93
CA THR A 586 21.68 -12.30 -26.75
C THR A 586 20.43 -12.57 -27.55
N ARG A 587 20.57 -13.19 -28.72
CA ARG A 587 19.45 -13.67 -29.56
C ARG A 587 19.60 -15.12 -29.99
N ASP A 588 20.55 -15.85 -29.41
CA ASP A 588 20.85 -17.25 -29.74
C ASP A 588 20.86 -18.17 -28.50
N GLY A 589 20.17 -17.74 -27.44
CA GLY A 589 20.04 -18.49 -26.18
C GLY A 589 21.27 -18.41 -25.28
N GLY A 590 22.07 -17.35 -25.37
CA GLY A 590 23.23 -17.08 -24.51
C GLY A 590 24.56 -17.57 -25.09
N LYS A 591 24.60 -17.98 -26.37
CA LYS A 591 25.85 -18.40 -27.00
C LYS A 591 26.73 -17.20 -27.34
N THR A 592 26.10 -16.10 -27.78
CA THR A 592 26.79 -14.83 -28.06
C THR A 592 26.02 -13.66 -27.46
N TRP A 593 26.76 -12.76 -26.79
CA TRP A 593 26.22 -11.55 -26.17
C TRP A 593 26.80 -10.32 -26.87
N LYS A 594 25.94 -9.34 -27.11
CA LYS A 594 26.30 -8.06 -27.72
C LYS A 594 25.98 -6.94 -26.73
N GLU A 595 26.96 -6.08 -26.48
CA GLU A 595 26.73 -4.82 -25.76
C GLU A 595 25.92 -3.85 -26.63
N ILE A 596 24.87 -3.28 -26.04
CA ILE A 596 23.88 -2.41 -26.64
C ILE A 596 23.57 -1.22 -25.73
N THR A 597 24.52 -0.79 -24.91
CA THR A 597 24.36 0.34 -23.98
C THR A 597 23.91 1.62 -24.73
N PRO A 598 22.86 2.33 -24.29
CA PRO A 598 22.40 3.55 -24.94
C PRO A 598 23.49 4.63 -24.99
N THR A 599 23.66 5.25 -26.16
CA THR A 599 24.53 6.44 -26.27
C THR A 599 23.91 7.60 -25.50
N GLY A 600 24.65 8.19 -24.55
CA GLY A 600 24.15 9.26 -23.68
C GLY A 600 23.55 8.78 -22.36
N MET A 601 23.53 7.47 -22.09
CA MET A 601 23.27 6.95 -20.74
C MET A 601 24.36 7.47 -19.78
N PRO A 602 23.99 7.89 -18.55
CA PRO A 602 25.00 8.33 -17.58
C PRO A 602 25.97 7.17 -17.27
N GLU A 603 27.27 7.48 -17.29
CA GLU A 603 28.31 6.51 -16.94
C GLU A 603 28.07 5.95 -15.53
N GLN A 604 28.18 4.63 -15.36
CA GLN A 604 27.90 3.95 -14.09
C GLN A 604 26.47 4.22 -13.55
N GLY A 605 25.51 4.48 -14.44
CA GLY A 605 24.09 4.50 -14.06
C GLY A 605 23.58 3.08 -13.84
N THR A 606 22.93 2.83 -12.71
CA THR A 606 22.38 1.50 -12.42
C THR A 606 21.15 1.22 -13.26
N VAL A 607 21.20 0.18 -14.09
CA VAL A 607 20.03 -0.31 -14.84
C VAL A 607 19.11 -1.06 -13.88
N ASN A 608 18.09 -0.38 -13.34
CA ASN A 608 17.27 -0.93 -12.27
C ASN A 608 16.16 -1.87 -12.75
N SER A 609 15.63 -1.61 -13.94
CA SER A 609 14.59 -2.43 -14.56
C SER A 609 14.70 -2.42 -16.09
N ILE A 610 14.31 -3.54 -16.68
CA ILE A 610 14.12 -3.72 -18.13
C ILE A 610 12.68 -4.16 -18.31
N GLU A 611 11.98 -3.56 -19.25
CA GLU A 611 10.64 -3.94 -19.69
C GLU A 611 10.74 -4.33 -21.16
N VAL A 612 10.60 -5.63 -21.46
CA VAL A 612 10.55 -6.10 -22.85
C VAL A 612 9.10 -5.99 -23.32
N SER A 613 8.88 -5.29 -24.44
CA SER A 613 7.53 -5.02 -24.93
C SER A 613 6.76 -6.31 -25.20
N PRO A 614 5.55 -6.49 -24.65
CA PRO A 614 4.69 -7.60 -25.03
C PRO A 614 4.12 -7.45 -26.45
N HIS A 615 4.20 -6.26 -27.06
CA HIS A 615 3.57 -5.95 -28.34
C HIS A 615 4.48 -6.19 -29.54
N SER A 616 5.78 -5.97 -29.41
CA SER A 616 6.70 -5.95 -30.55
C SER A 616 8.08 -6.50 -30.21
N PRO A 617 8.54 -7.56 -30.92
CA PRO A 617 9.90 -8.06 -30.78
C PRO A 617 10.95 -6.97 -30.99
N GLY A 618 11.98 -6.95 -30.14
CA GLY A 618 13.08 -5.99 -30.23
C GLY A 618 12.79 -4.60 -29.64
N THR A 619 11.58 -4.39 -29.12
CA THR A 619 11.25 -3.19 -28.33
C THR A 619 11.47 -3.45 -26.85
N ALA A 620 12.18 -2.54 -26.18
CA ALA A 620 12.39 -2.59 -24.75
C ALA A 620 12.53 -1.18 -24.16
N TYR A 621 12.13 -1.04 -22.90
CA TYR A 621 12.30 0.17 -22.10
C TYR A 621 13.21 -0.16 -20.91
N ILE A 622 14.09 0.76 -20.55
CA ILE A 622 14.95 0.60 -19.37
C ILE A 622 14.86 1.86 -18.50
N SER A 623 14.83 1.66 -17.18
CA SER A 623 14.95 2.74 -16.20
C SER A 623 16.34 2.71 -15.58
N VAL A 624 17.00 3.87 -15.56
CA VAL A 624 18.35 4.02 -15.03
C VAL A 624 18.36 5.09 -13.94
N TYR A 625 19.03 4.83 -12.82
CA TYR A 625 19.22 5.85 -11.79
C TYR A 625 20.69 6.08 -11.46
N LYS A 626 20.99 7.28 -10.96
CA LYS A 626 22.33 7.69 -10.51
C LYS A 626 22.30 8.56 -9.23
N TYR A 627 21.20 8.47 -8.46
CA TYR A 627 21.03 9.25 -7.22
C TYR A 627 22.14 8.98 -6.18
N ARG A 628 22.74 7.78 -6.21
CA ARG A 628 23.87 7.38 -5.35
C ARG A 628 25.21 8.07 -5.69
N ASP A 629 25.23 8.87 -6.75
CA ASP A 629 26.31 9.81 -7.09
C ASP A 629 25.82 11.26 -7.09
N ASN A 630 24.70 11.53 -6.40
CA ASN A 630 24.05 12.83 -6.33
C ASN A 630 23.51 13.36 -7.67
N ASP A 631 23.19 12.46 -8.61
CA ASP A 631 22.46 12.79 -9.84
C ASP A 631 21.01 12.30 -9.74
N LEU A 632 20.09 13.23 -9.48
CA LEU A 632 18.67 12.96 -9.26
C LEU A 632 17.84 12.93 -10.55
N ARG A 633 18.49 13.10 -11.72
CA ARG A 633 17.77 13.16 -12.99
C ARG A 633 17.01 11.87 -13.29
N PRO A 634 15.79 11.96 -13.83
CA PRO A 634 15.08 10.80 -14.32
C PRO A 634 15.72 10.34 -15.64
N TYR A 635 15.96 9.03 -15.79
CA TYR A 635 16.39 8.44 -17.05
C TYR A 635 15.52 7.24 -17.41
N VAL A 636 14.88 7.34 -18.57
CA VAL A 636 14.18 6.22 -19.21
C VAL A 636 14.63 6.17 -20.65
N PHE A 637 15.11 5.02 -21.10
CA PHE A 637 15.51 4.82 -22.50
C PHE A 637 14.59 3.80 -23.17
N ARG A 638 14.37 3.96 -24.47
CA ARG A 638 13.63 3.01 -25.31
C ARG A 638 14.43 2.62 -26.52
N THR A 639 14.38 1.34 -26.87
CA THR A 639 14.80 0.84 -28.17
C THR A 639 13.62 0.16 -28.86
N THR A 640 13.61 0.13 -30.19
CA THR A 640 12.64 -0.61 -31.01
C THR A 640 13.33 -1.57 -31.99
N ASP A 641 14.65 -1.74 -31.88
CA ASP A 641 15.47 -2.38 -32.89
C ASP A 641 16.53 -3.34 -32.32
N PHE A 642 16.24 -3.95 -31.17
CA PHE A 642 17.12 -4.84 -30.41
C PHE A 642 18.36 -4.12 -29.85
N GLY A 643 18.20 -2.87 -29.42
CA GLY A 643 19.25 -2.06 -28.81
C GLY A 643 20.30 -1.54 -29.79
N ARG A 644 20.02 -1.51 -31.10
CA ARG A 644 20.93 -0.90 -32.07
C ARG A 644 20.87 0.63 -32.00
N SER A 645 19.71 1.18 -31.66
CA SER A 645 19.50 2.59 -31.36
C SER A 645 18.57 2.77 -30.16
N TRP A 646 18.71 3.93 -29.50
CA TRP A 646 17.98 4.26 -28.28
C TRP A 646 17.51 5.72 -28.28
N ASP A 647 16.30 5.92 -27.77
CA ASP A 647 15.72 7.22 -27.49
C ASP A 647 15.73 7.47 -25.98
N LEU A 648 16.11 8.67 -25.55
CA LEU A 648 15.89 9.14 -24.18
C LEU A 648 14.45 9.66 -24.07
N LEU A 649 13.64 9.01 -23.24
CA LEU A 649 12.22 9.33 -23.07
C LEU A 649 11.95 10.39 -22.01
N THR A 650 12.91 10.73 -21.16
CA THR A 650 12.74 11.83 -20.21
C THR A 650 14.08 12.40 -19.80
N ASP A 651 14.15 13.71 -19.70
CA ASP A 651 15.31 14.50 -19.28
C ASP A 651 14.98 15.43 -18.09
N GLY A 652 13.80 15.25 -17.49
CA GLY A 652 13.27 16.12 -16.45
C GLY A 652 12.34 17.25 -16.93
N ASN A 653 12.14 17.41 -18.24
CA ASN A 653 11.36 18.54 -18.80
C ASN A 653 10.01 18.15 -19.42
N ASN A 654 9.71 16.86 -19.54
CA ASN A 654 8.51 16.38 -20.24
C ASN A 654 7.41 15.82 -19.31
N GLY A 655 7.44 16.20 -18.03
CA GLY A 655 6.38 15.92 -17.06
C GLY A 655 6.86 15.22 -15.79
N ILE A 656 7.91 14.40 -15.86
CA ILE A 656 8.65 13.94 -14.69
C ILE A 656 9.67 15.03 -14.33
N PRO A 657 9.67 15.57 -13.09
CA PRO A 657 10.64 16.58 -12.68
C PRO A 657 12.09 16.07 -12.68
N ALA A 658 13.03 16.99 -12.87
CA ALA A 658 14.47 16.69 -12.96
C ALA A 658 15.10 16.14 -11.67
N ASP A 659 14.40 16.20 -10.54
CA ASP A 659 14.80 15.67 -9.23
C ASP A 659 14.00 14.43 -8.81
N HIS A 660 13.13 13.91 -9.68
CA HIS A 660 12.32 12.71 -9.46
C HIS A 660 12.90 11.50 -10.20
N PHE A 661 14.05 11.00 -9.76
CA PHE A 661 14.68 9.86 -10.41
C PHE A 661 13.73 8.65 -10.54
N VAL A 662 13.76 8.01 -11.71
CA VAL A 662 12.87 6.88 -12.06
C VAL A 662 13.51 5.58 -11.59
N ARG A 663 12.72 4.76 -10.90
CA ARG A 663 13.13 3.44 -10.42
C ARG A 663 12.62 2.33 -11.33
N VAL A 664 11.44 2.46 -11.90
CA VAL A 664 10.83 1.39 -12.73
C VAL A 664 9.97 1.97 -13.84
N VAL A 665 9.95 1.30 -14.99
CA VAL A 665 9.01 1.57 -16.09
C VAL A 665 8.35 0.26 -16.52
N ARG A 666 7.04 0.28 -16.78
CA ARG A 666 6.27 -0.85 -17.30
C ARG A 666 5.44 -0.42 -18.51
N GLU A 667 5.32 -1.30 -19.50
CA GLU A 667 4.43 -1.10 -20.64
C GLU A 667 3.13 -1.86 -20.39
N ASP A 668 1.99 -1.23 -20.69
CA ASP A 668 0.71 -1.89 -20.55
C ASP A 668 0.58 -3.03 -21.59
N PRO A 669 0.25 -4.27 -21.17
CA PRO A 669 0.17 -5.41 -22.09
C PRO A 669 -1.05 -5.38 -23.01
N VAL A 670 -2.02 -4.48 -22.80
CA VAL A 670 -3.23 -4.37 -23.62
C VAL A 670 -3.15 -3.16 -24.56
N ARG A 671 -2.65 -2.02 -24.10
CA ARG A 671 -2.52 -0.79 -24.88
C ARG A 671 -1.06 -0.45 -25.13
N GLN A 672 -0.58 -0.73 -26.34
CA GLN A 672 0.74 -0.31 -26.79
C GLN A 672 0.96 1.20 -26.60
N GLY A 673 2.13 1.58 -26.09
CA GLY A 673 2.50 2.97 -25.83
C GLY A 673 1.90 3.62 -24.59
N LEU A 674 1.09 2.88 -23.82
CA LEU A 674 0.72 3.25 -22.46
C LEU A 674 1.81 2.77 -21.50
N LEU A 675 2.48 3.70 -20.82
CA LEU A 675 3.59 3.42 -19.92
C LEU A 675 3.30 3.92 -18.51
N TYR A 676 3.75 3.16 -17.51
CA TYR A 676 3.71 3.53 -16.10
C TYR A 676 5.14 3.68 -15.58
N ALA A 677 5.45 4.78 -14.89
CA ALA A 677 6.75 5.00 -14.27
C ALA A 677 6.62 5.21 -12.76
N GLY A 678 7.40 4.44 -12.00
CA GLY A 678 7.59 4.61 -10.56
C GLY A 678 8.85 5.41 -10.27
N THR A 679 8.71 6.43 -9.41
CA THR A 679 9.82 7.33 -9.00
C THR A 679 10.04 7.26 -7.50
N GLU A 680 11.00 8.03 -7.00
CA GLU A 680 11.22 8.24 -5.56
C GLU A 680 10.01 8.83 -4.82
N TYR A 681 9.16 9.58 -5.52
CA TYR A 681 8.10 10.38 -4.88
C TYR A 681 6.68 10.03 -5.32
N GLY A 682 6.52 9.10 -6.28
CA GLY A 682 5.20 8.71 -6.77
C GLY A 682 5.17 8.15 -8.19
N LEU A 683 3.97 8.15 -8.77
CA LEU A 683 3.67 7.53 -10.06
C LEU A 683 3.42 8.53 -11.18
N TYR A 684 3.84 8.14 -12.39
CA TYR A 684 3.61 8.87 -13.63
C TYR A 684 3.07 7.93 -14.70
N ILE A 685 2.28 8.49 -15.61
CA ILE A 685 1.72 7.80 -16.76
C ILE A 685 2.05 8.55 -18.05
N SER A 686 2.31 7.79 -19.11
CA SER A 686 2.45 8.31 -20.47
C SER A 686 1.51 7.54 -21.40
N THR A 687 0.83 8.25 -22.29
CA THR A 687 -0.04 7.66 -23.32
C THR A 687 0.55 7.72 -24.74
N ASP A 688 1.80 8.16 -24.88
CA ASP A 688 2.45 8.47 -26.15
C ASP A 688 3.87 7.90 -26.26
N ASN A 689 4.07 6.70 -25.71
CA ASN A 689 5.36 5.99 -25.68
C ASN A 689 6.48 6.76 -24.96
N GLY A 690 6.13 7.59 -23.97
CA GLY A 690 7.04 8.29 -23.08
C GLY A 690 7.43 9.68 -23.55
N ASN A 691 6.84 10.19 -24.63
CA ASN A 691 7.12 11.56 -25.10
C ASN A 691 6.63 12.60 -24.09
N LYS A 692 5.51 12.36 -23.41
CA LYS A 692 4.99 13.19 -22.33
C LYS A 692 4.48 12.35 -21.16
N TRP A 693 4.87 12.77 -19.96
CA TRP A 693 4.45 12.16 -18.70
C TRP A 693 3.46 13.06 -17.96
N THR A 694 2.56 12.43 -17.21
CA THR A 694 1.61 13.12 -16.32
C THR A 694 1.61 12.42 -14.98
N VAL A 695 1.55 13.19 -13.88
CA VAL A 695 1.44 12.66 -12.52
C VAL A 695 0.15 11.84 -12.39
N MET A 696 0.27 10.65 -11.81
CA MET A 696 -0.83 9.72 -11.55
C MET A 696 -0.85 9.36 -10.05
N GLN A 697 -0.98 10.38 -9.19
CA GLN A 697 -0.80 10.20 -7.74
C GLN A 697 -2.07 9.65 -7.05
N GLY A 698 -3.27 10.14 -7.41
CA GLY A 698 -4.51 9.78 -6.71
C GLY A 698 -4.39 9.97 -5.18
N ASN A 699 -4.76 8.93 -4.42
CA ASN A 699 -4.58 8.84 -2.96
C ASN A 699 -3.29 8.10 -2.53
N LEU A 700 -2.41 7.74 -3.45
CA LEU A 700 -1.13 7.13 -3.10
C LEU A 700 -0.27 8.13 -2.31
N PRO A 701 0.38 7.74 -1.20
CA PRO A 701 1.25 8.64 -0.45
C PRO A 701 2.52 8.99 -1.24
N VAL A 702 3.23 10.04 -0.81
CA VAL A 702 4.59 10.31 -1.30
C VAL A 702 5.52 9.26 -0.71
N VAL A 703 5.95 8.31 -1.54
CA VAL A 703 6.74 7.14 -1.13
C VAL A 703 7.58 6.63 -2.30
N PRO A 704 8.77 6.06 -2.06
CA PRO A 704 9.54 5.41 -3.12
C PRO A 704 8.77 4.24 -3.73
N ILE A 705 8.56 4.30 -5.04
CA ILE A 705 7.98 3.22 -5.84
C ILE A 705 9.12 2.36 -6.38
N THR A 706 9.34 1.20 -5.77
CA THR A 706 10.50 0.36 -6.06
C THR A 706 10.28 -0.56 -7.25
N ASP A 707 9.04 -1.02 -7.46
CA ASP A 707 8.68 -1.90 -8.56
C ASP A 707 7.17 -1.86 -8.86
N LEU A 708 6.81 -2.28 -10.07
CA LEU A 708 5.45 -2.31 -10.60
C LEU A 708 5.18 -3.63 -11.32
N GLN A 709 3.97 -4.16 -11.20
CA GLN A 709 3.50 -5.32 -11.96
C GLN A 709 2.09 -5.05 -12.50
N VAL A 710 1.91 -5.16 -13.80
CA VAL A 710 0.57 -5.17 -14.40
C VAL A 710 0.01 -6.59 -14.31
N LYS A 711 -1.15 -6.76 -13.67
CA LYS A 711 -1.84 -8.04 -13.53
C LYS A 711 -3.29 -7.91 -14.01
N GLY A 712 -3.56 -8.32 -15.24
CA GLY A 712 -4.90 -8.20 -15.84
C GLY A 712 -5.34 -6.73 -15.93
N ASN A 713 -6.33 -6.36 -15.11
CA ASN A 713 -6.87 -5.00 -15.01
C ASN A 713 -6.29 -4.19 -13.84
N ASP A 714 -5.33 -4.76 -13.13
CA ASP A 714 -4.74 -4.17 -11.93
C ASP A 714 -3.31 -3.71 -12.19
N LEU A 715 -2.93 -2.58 -11.58
CA LEU A 715 -1.53 -2.20 -11.40
C LEU A 715 -1.13 -2.44 -9.95
N VAL A 716 -0.28 -3.42 -9.72
CA VAL A 716 0.28 -3.77 -8.41
C VAL A 716 1.57 -3.00 -8.18
N ILE A 717 1.70 -2.42 -7.00
CA ILE A 717 2.75 -1.45 -6.66
C ILE A 717 3.49 -1.93 -5.41
N ALA A 718 4.81 -2.09 -5.53
CA ALA A 718 5.70 -2.18 -4.38
C ALA A 718 6.16 -0.79 -3.96
N THR A 719 6.11 -0.55 -2.64
CA THR A 719 6.63 0.67 -2.04
C THR A 719 7.72 0.34 -1.03
N GLN A 720 8.62 1.28 -0.80
CA GLN A 720 9.59 1.19 0.30
C GLN A 720 9.07 1.99 1.50
N GLY A 721 8.18 1.39 2.29
CA GLY A 721 7.72 1.98 3.56
C GLY A 721 6.22 2.22 3.68
N ARG A 722 5.41 1.81 2.69
CA ARG A 722 3.92 1.91 2.74
C ARG A 722 3.23 0.62 2.27
N SER A 723 3.90 -0.54 2.35
CA SER A 723 3.37 -1.84 1.95
C SER A 723 2.99 -1.94 0.46
N PHE A 724 2.24 -2.98 0.03
CA PHE A 724 1.76 -3.11 -1.34
C PHE A 724 0.48 -2.33 -1.58
N TRP A 725 0.31 -1.83 -2.80
CA TRP A 725 -0.90 -1.16 -3.26
C TRP A 725 -1.40 -1.74 -4.58
N ILE A 726 -2.70 -1.62 -4.84
CA ILE A 726 -3.31 -1.96 -6.13
C ILE A 726 -4.16 -0.80 -6.64
N LEU A 727 -4.05 -0.50 -7.93
CA LEU A 727 -5.04 0.27 -8.69
C LEU A 727 -5.90 -0.69 -9.53
N ASP A 728 -7.20 -0.78 -9.24
CA ASP A 728 -8.14 -1.67 -9.94
C ASP A 728 -8.67 -1.07 -11.28
N ASP A 729 -8.24 0.16 -11.61
CA ASP A 729 -8.89 1.03 -12.62
C ASP A 729 -8.15 1.06 -13.98
N LEU A 730 -7.23 0.13 -14.30
CA LEU A 730 -6.51 0.18 -15.59
C LEU A 730 -7.40 0.21 -16.84
N PRO A 731 -8.58 -0.45 -16.89
CA PRO A 731 -9.49 -0.33 -18.04
C PRO A 731 -9.86 1.12 -18.38
N VAL A 732 -9.96 2.00 -17.38
CA VAL A 732 -10.23 3.43 -17.58
C VAL A 732 -9.05 4.12 -18.27
N LEU A 733 -7.83 3.78 -17.88
CA LEU A 733 -6.59 4.36 -18.44
C LEU A 733 -6.27 3.80 -19.84
N ARG A 734 -6.73 2.59 -20.15
CA ARG A 734 -6.65 1.99 -21.48
C ARG A 734 -7.66 2.58 -22.47
N ALA A 735 -8.74 3.19 -21.97
CA ALA A 735 -9.77 3.80 -22.82
C ALA A 735 -9.35 5.17 -23.38
N ASP A 736 -9.95 5.55 -24.52
CA ASP A 736 -9.91 6.94 -25.01
C ASP A 736 -10.99 7.78 -24.32
N VAL A 737 -10.70 8.20 -23.08
CA VAL A 737 -11.61 9.03 -22.28
C VAL A 737 -11.84 10.41 -22.91
N ALA A 738 -10.87 10.90 -23.69
CA ALA A 738 -10.97 12.19 -24.37
C ALA A 738 -12.04 12.21 -25.48
N ALA A 739 -12.50 11.05 -25.95
CA ALA A 739 -13.65 10.92 -26.84
C ALA A 739 -14.97 11.42 -26.23
N GLY A 740 -15.01 11.73 -24.93
CA GLY A 740 -16.17 12.34 -24.26
C GLY A 740 -17.35 11.39 -24.04
N GLN A 741 -17.10 10.08 -24.07
CA GLN A 741 -18.10 9.05 -23.80
C GLN A 741 -18.51 9.10 -22.32
N PRO A 742 -19.81 9.22 -22.00
CA PRO A 742 -20.26 9.32 -20.62
C PRO A 742 -20.18 8.01 -19.85
N LEU A 743 -20.20 6.86 -20.54
CA LEU A 743 -20.00 5.52 -19.97
C LEU A 743 -18.72 4.93 -20.57
N LEU A 744 -17.72 4.68 -19.73
CA LEU A 744 -16.43 4.13 -20.15
C LEU A 744 -16.48 2.59 -20.24
N PRO A 745 -15.49 1.92 -20.85
CA PRO A 745 -15.46 0.46 -20.93
C PRO A 745 -15.60 -0.20 -19.55
N ILE A 746 -16.52 -1.16 -19.48
CA ILE A 746 -16.82 -1.90 -18.24
C ILE A 746 -16.00 -3.19 -18.23
N PRO A 747 -15.13 -3.44 -17.23
CA PRO A 747 -14.43 -4.71 -17.11
C PRO A 747 -15.38 -5.85 -16.73
N ASP A 748 -14.97 -7.08 -17.04
CA ASP A 748 -15.63 -8.29 -16.56
C ASP A 748 -15.72 -8.28 -15.02
N ALA A 749 -16.84 -8.77 -14.48
CA ALA A 749 -17.06 -8.89 -13.05
C ALA A 749 -17.27 -10.35 -12.66
N TYR A 750 -16.84 -10.73 -11.46
CA TYR A 750 -17.00 -12.09 -10.96
C TYR A 750 -18.10 -12.17 -9.90
N ARG A 751 -18.99 -13.15 -10.03
CA ARG A 751 -19.87 -13.57 -8.95
C ARG A 751 -19.10 -14.48 -8.00
N THR A 752 -18.73 -13.97 -6.82
CA THR A 752 -17.85 -14.66 -5.85
C THR A 752 -18.45 -14.71 -4.44
N GLN A 753 -17.81 -15.41 -3.50
CA GLN A 753 -18.10 -15.30 -2.07
C GLN A 753 -16.92 -14.63 -1.32
N LEU A 754 -16.16 -13.79 -2.03
CA LEU A 754 -15.11 -12.97 -1.42
C LEU A 754 -15.73 -11.91 -0.49
N SER A 755 -14.96 -11.49 0.50
CA SER A 755 -15.39 -10.59 1.55
C SER A 755 -14.21 -9.78 2.06
N ASN A 756 -14.45 -8.51 2.39
CA ASN A 756 -13.47 -7.63 3.03
C ASN A 756 -13.62 -7.60 4.56
N ASN A 757 -14.40 -8.52 5.14
CA ASN A 757 -14.58 -8.57 6.57
C ASN A 757 -13.38 -9.25 7.23
N TYR A 758 -12.41 -8.46 7.71
CA TYR A 758 -11.28 -8.97 8.48
C TYR A 758 -11.66 -9.15 9.95
N GLY A 759 -11.22 -10.27 10.54
CA GLY A 759 -11.36 -10.51 11.98
C GLY A 759 -10.29 -9.76 12.79
N GLY A 760 -10.65 -9.27 13.97
CA GLY A 760 -9.74 -8.56 14.88
C GLY A 760 -9.73 -7.04 14.70
N GLY A 761 -9.26 -6.31 15.71
CA GLY A 761 -9.04 -4.85 15.66
C GLY A 761 -7.63 -4.49 15.22
N GLY A 762 -7.43 -3.33 14.57
CA GLY A 762 -6.12 -2.84 14.13
C GLY A 762 -6.15 -2.18 12.75
N ALA A 763 -4.97 -1.97 12.16
CA ALA A 763 -4.84 -1.62 10.75
C ALA A 763 -5.26 -2.81 9.88
N SER A 764 -6.16 -2.57 8.93
CA SER A 764 -6.63 -3.58 7.98
C SER A 764 -6.31 -3.13 6.56
N PRO A 765 -6.09 -4.07 5.62
CA PRO A 765 -6.07 -3.76 4.20
C PRO A 765 -7.33 -3.01 3.78
N ASP A 766 -7.17 -2.10 2.82
CA ASP A 766 -8.29 -1.43 2.17
C ASP A 766 -9.15 -2.46 1.43
N PRO A 767 -10.49 -2.34 1.50
CA PRO A 767 -11.39 -3.32 0.92
C PRO A 767 -11.29 -3.37 -0.61
N ALA A 768 -11.27 -4.58 -1.16
CA ALA A 768 -11.41 -4.79 -2.61
C ALA A 768 -12.85 -4.48 -3.07
N PRO A 769 -13.06 -3.99 -4.30
CA PRO A 769 -14.40 -3.78 -4.84
C PRO A 769 -15.17 -5.10 -5.00
N LEU A 770 -16.23 -5.31 -4.20
CA LEU A 770 -17.06 -6.52 -4.27
C LEU A 770 -18.22 -6.34 -5.26
N GLY A 771 -17.98 -6.63 -6.54
CA GLY A 771 -18.99 -6.58 -7.59
C GLY A 771 -18.48 -6.01 -8.90
N ALA A 772 -19.39 -5.47 -9.72
CA ALA A 772 -19.04 -4.85 -10.99
C ALA A 772 -18.73 -3.36 -10.82
N LEU A 773 -17.55 -2.93 -11.28
CA LEU A 773 -17.18 -1.52 -11.36
C LEU A 773 -17.64 -0.92 -12.68
N ILE A 774 -18.40 0.17 -12.58
CA ILE A 774 -18.90 0.92 -13.72
C ILE A 774 -18.40 2.36 -13.59
N TYR A 775 -17.84 2.88 -14.68
CA TYR A 775 -17.22 4.20 -14.70
C TYR A 775 -18.03 5.17 -15.56
N LEU A 776 -18.46 6.27 -14.96
CA LEU A 776 -19.13 7.37 -15.65
C LEU A 776 -18.24 8.60 -15.69
N TYR A 777 -18.05 9.18 -16.87
CA TYR A 777 -17.24 10.40 -17.02
C TYR A 777 -18.12 11.61 -17.31
N GLN A 778 -18.21 12.51 -16.34
CA GLN A 778 -19.04 13.71 -16.43
C GLN A 778 -18.34 14.77 -17.28
N THR A 779 -18.70 14.80 -18.57
CA THR A 779 -18.27 15.85 -19.51
C THR A 779 -18.80 17.23 -19.10
N SER A 780 -17.92 18.23 -19.12
CA SER A 780 -18.25 19.61 -18.76
C SER A 780 -19.32 20.20 -19.70
N GLY A 781 -20.20 21.05 -19.16
CA GLY A 781 -21.26 21.71 -19.92
C GLY A 781 -22.49 20.84 -20.23
N VAL A 782 -22.53 19.59 -19.79
CA VAL A 782 -23.71 18.73 -19.87
C VAL A 782 -24.49 18.76 -18.55
N ASP A 783 -25.82 18.86 -18.61
CA ASP A 783 -26.69 18.71 -17.44
C ASP A 783 -26.93 17.23 -17.15
N TRP A 784 -26.44 16.76 -16.01
CA TRP A 784 -26.61 15.37 -15.54
C TRP A 784 -27.74 15.24 -14.51
N SER A 785 -28.59 16.26 -14.34
CA SER A 785 -29.71 16.24 -13.37
C SER A 785 -30.76 15.16 -13.64
N GLN A 786 -30.74 14.55 -14.82
CA GLN A 786 -31.58 13.44 -15.26
C GLN A 786 -30.79 12.14 -15.44
N ALA A 787 -29.53 12.08 -14.97
CA ALA A 787 -28.67 10.94 -15.18
C ALA A 787 -29.22 9.66 -14.54
N ARG A 788 -29.17 8.57 -15.32
CA ARG A 788 -29.69 7.26 -14.96
C ARG A 788 -28.81 6.16 -15.55
N LEU A 789 -28.46 5.19 -14.72
CA LEU A 789 -27.77 3.96 -15.08
C LEU A 789 -28.71 2.79 -14.79
N THR A 790 -29.01 1.98 -15.80
CA THR A 790 -29.85 0.79 -15.68
C THR A 790 -29.04 -0.44 -16.05
N ILE A 791 -29.05 -1.45 -15.18
CA ILE A 791 -28.41 -2.74 -15.39
C ILE A 791 -29.49 -3.80 -15.48
N THR A 792 -29.55 -4.50 -16.60
CA THR A 792 -30.61 -5.46 -16.93
C THR A 792 -30.05 -6.88 -17.03
N SER A 793 -30.77 -7.84 -16.45
CA SER A 793 -30.41 -9.25 -16.47
C SER A 793 -30.35 -9.83 -17.89
N PRO A 794 -29.63 -10.95 -18.12
CA PRO A 794 -29.53 -11.57 -19.44
C PRO A 794 -30.89 -11.98 -20.01
N ASP A 795 -31.84 -12.38 -19.14
CA ASP A 795 -33.22 -12.73 -19.53
C ASP A 795 -34.17 -11.52 -19.63
N SER A 796 -33.66 -10.30 -19.42
CA SER A 796 -34.40 -9.03 -19.44
C SER A 796 -35.54 -8.93 -18.42
N THR A 797 -35.52 -9.72 -17.36
CA THR A 797 -36.60 -9.76 -16.34
C THR A 797 -36.32 -8.99 -15.07
N GLN A 798 -35.05 -8.70 -14.75
CA GLN A 798 -34.63 -8.04 -13.52
C GLN A 798 -33.77 -6.82 -13.83
N ASN A 799 -33.94 -5.76 -13.02
CA ASN A 799 -33.22 -4.49 -13.20
C ASN A 799 -32.66 -3.97 -11.88
N MET A 800 -31.48 -3.38 -11.95
CA MET A 800 -30.94 -2.45 -10.95
C MET A 800 -30.85 -1.07 -11.59
N VAL A 801 -31.30 -0.04 -10.89
CA VAL A 801 -31.31 1.33 -11.39
C VAL A 801 -30.63 2.25 -10.40
N PHE A 802 -29.65 3.01 -10.87
CA PHE A 802 -29.09 4.16 -10.18
C PHE A 802 -29.56 5.44 -10.89
N ALA A 803 -30.13 6.40 -10.16
CA ALA A 803 -30.58 7.66 -10.74
C ALA A 803 -30.32 8.85 -9.82
N VAL A 804 -30.03 10.02 -10.39
CA VAL A 804 -29.85 11.26 -9.62
C VAL A 804 -31.15 11.66 -8.90
N LYS A 805 -32.29 11.39 -9.54
CA LYS A 805 -33.64 11.54 -8.99
C LYS A 805 -34.30 10.15 -8.94
N PRO A 806 -33.98 9.33 -7.92
CA PRO A 806 -34.48 7.97 -7.85
C PRO A 806 -35.99 7.94 -7.60
N LYS A 807 -36.68 7.05 -8.29
CA LYS A 807 -38.06 6.65 -7.95
C LYS A 807 -38.03 5.63 -6.80
N GLU A 808 -39.21 5.31 -6.25
CA GLU A 808 -39.33 4.28 -5.22
C GLU A 808 -38.74 2.95 -5.70
N GLY A 809 -37.77 2.41 -4.95
CA GLY A 809 -37.04 1.17 -5.27
C GLY A 809 -35.76 1.37 -6.08
N GLU A 810 -35.45 2.57 -6.55
CA GLU A 810 -34.21 2.89 -7.27
C GLU A 810 -33.12 3.40 -6.31
N GLN A 811 -31.85 3.14 -6.64
CA GLN A 811 -30.70 3.63 -5.88
C GLN A 811 -30.35 5.06 -6.29
N LYS A 812 -29.91 5.86 -5.32
CA LYS A 812 -29.44 7.22 -5.60
C LYS A 812 -28.08 7.15 -6.30
N LEU A 813 -27.96 7.84 -7.43
CA LEU A 813 -26.70 8.06 -8.13
C LEU A 813 -26.12 9.40 -7.69
N GLU A 814 -25.07 9.37 -6.88
CA GLU A 814 -24.33 10.57 -6.49
C GLU A 814 -23.19 10.79 -7.47
N LEU A 815 -23.18 11.96 -8.12
CA LEU A 815 -22.21 12.32 -9.13
C LEU A 815 -21.39 13.53 -8.67
N LYS A 816 -20.09 13.46 -8.89
CA LYS A 816 -19.12 14.54 -8.77
C LYS A 816 -18.61 14.93 -10.16
N PRO A 817 -18.17 16.18 -10.38
CA PRO A 817 -17.48 16.54 -11.61
C PRO A 817 -16.31 15.59 -11.90
N GLY A 818 -16.14 15.17 -13.16
CA GLY A 818 -15.09 14.25 -13.59
C GLY A 818 -15.49 12.77 -13.57
N LEU A 819 -14.55 11.90 -13.22
CA LEU A 819 -14.74 10.44 -13.20
C LEU A 819 -15.52 9.99 -11.95
N ASN A 820 -16.57 9.20 -12.16
CA ASN A 820 -17.39 8.62 -11.11
C ASN A 820 -17.31 7.09 -11.18
N ARG A 821 -16.99 6.47 -10.04
CA ARG A 821 -16.92 5.02 -9.87
C ARG A 821 -18.20 4.53 -9.18
N ILE A 822 -18.97 3.70 -9.87
CA ILE A 822 -20.18 3.06 -9.34
C ILE A 822 -19.90 1.58 -9.13
N LEU A 823 -20.07 1.10 -7.90
CA LEU A 823 -20.01 -0.32 -7.58
C LEU A 823 -21.42 -0.90 -7.57
N TRP A 824 -21.70 -1.80 -8.52
CA TRP A 824 -22.87 -2.65 -8.45
C TRP A 824 -22.52 -3.93 -7.69
N ASP A 825 -23.11 -4.13 -6.51
CA ASP A 825 -22.90 -5.30 -5.64
C ASP A 825 -23.47 -6.62 -6.20
N MET A 826 -23.81 -6.62 -7.50
CA MET A 826 -24.37 -7.75 -8.24
C MET A 826 -25.74 -8.18 -7.71
N ARG A 827 -26.52 -7.27 -7.10
CA ARG A 827 -27.90 -7.52 -6.70
C ARG A 827 -28.88 -6.65 -7.47
N TYR A 828 -30.01 -7.21 -7.86
CA TYR A 828 -31.10 -6.42 -8.45
C TYR A 828 -31.89 -5.68 -7.37
N SER A 829 -32.97 -5.02 -7.78
CA SER A 829 -33.88 -4.35 -6.84
C SER A 829 -34.38 -5.35 -5.77
N ALA A 830 -34.49 -4.89 -4.53
CA ALA A 830 -34.99 -5.70 -3.43
C ALA A 830 -36.52 -5.93 -3.54
N PRO A 831 -37.06 -7.06 -3.06
CA PRO A 831 -38.50 -7.27 -2.94
C PRO A 831 -39.16 -6.14 -2.15
N LYS A 832 -40.33 -5.70 -2.63
CA LYS A 832 -41.16 -4.73 -1.91
C LYS A 832 -41.86 -5.41 -0.73
N VAL A 833 -41.49 -4.98 0.48
CA VAL A 833 -42.10 -5.43 1.74
C VAL A 833 -42.75 -4.25 2.45
N GLN A 834 -43.75 -4.52 3.29
CA GLN A 834 -44.44 -3.47 4.04
C GLN A 834 -43.48 -2.81 5.05
N LYS A 835 -43.58 -1.49 5.22
CA LYS A 835 -42.76 -0.76 6.20
C LYS A 835 -43.00 -1.31 7.61
N GLY A 836 -41.91 -1.52 8.35
CA GLY A 836 -41.95 -2.07 9.71
C GLY A 836 -42.09 -3.58 9.78
N SER A 837 -42.01 -4.30 8.65
CA SER A 837 -41.93 -5.77 8.68
C SER A 837 -40.63 -6.20 9.37
N VAL A 838 -40.73 -7.14 10.30
CA VAL A 838 -39.61 -7.70 11.05
C VAL A 838 -39.47 -9.16 10.65
N PHE A 839 -38.31 -9.49 10.11
CA PHE A 839 -37.97 -10.84 9.72
C PHE A 839 -37.00 -11.46 10.73
N SER A 840 -37.08 -12.78 10.89
CA SER A 840 -36.10 -13.56 11.64
C SER A 840 -34.82 -13.71 10.79
N LEU A 841 -34.16 -14.87 10.82
CA LEU A 841 -32.96 -15.24 10.04
C LEU A 841 -33.04 -15.04 8.51
N ALA A 842 -34.07 -14.39 7.99
CA ALA A 842 -34.25 -13.99 6.60
C ALA A 842 -33.65 -12.60 6.32
N ASN A 843 -33.15 -12.42 5.10
CA ASN A 843 -32.88 -11.11 4.54
C ASN A 843 -33.61 -10.93 3.21
N THR A 844 -34.10 -9.72 2.97
CA THR A 844 -34.86 -9.36 1.77
C THR A 844 -34.03 -8.52 0.81
N ARG A 845 -32.72 -8.81 0.69
CA ARG A 845 -31.86 -8.15 -0.31
C ARG A 845 -32.20 -8.67 -1.70
N GLY A 846 -32.06 -7.84 -2.73
CA GLY A 846 -32.38 -8.23 -4.11
C GLY A 846 -31.64 -9.46 -4.61
N ILE A 847 -32.22 -10.08 -5.64
CA ILE A 847 -31.71 -11.33 -6.21
C ILE A 847 -30.31 -11.11 -6.77
N ARG A 848 -29.41 -12.05 -6.51
CA ARG A 848 -28.04 -12.00 -7.02
C ARG A 848 -27.99 -12.25 -8.54
N ALA A 849 -27.18 -11.48 -9.25
CA ALA A 849 -26.95 -11.64 -10.68
C ALA A 849 -26.39 -13.03 -11.02
N VAL A 850 -26.90 -13.65 -12.09
CA VAL A 850 -26.38 -14.90 -12.65
C VAL A 850 -25.19 -14.60 -13.57
N PRO A 851 -24.23 -15.51 -13.81
CA PRO A 851 -23.25 -15.34 -14.89
C PRO A 851 -23.91 -15.12 -16.26
N GLY A 852 -23.26 -14.33 -17.12
CA GLY A 852 -23.71 -14.01 -18.48
C GLY A 852 -23.67 -12.52 -18.83
N ASN A 853 -24.17 -12.20 -20.02
CA ASN A 853 -24.20 -10.86 -20.59
C ASN A 853 -25.32 -10.00 -20.01
N HIS A 854 -24.96 -9.00 -19.21
CA HIS A 854 -25.89 -8.00 -18.69
C HIS A 854 -25.86 -6.76 -19.57
N THR A 855 -27.01 -6.13 -19.75
CA THR A 855 -27.08 -4.88 -20.51
C THR A 855 -26.98 -3.70 -19.55
N VAL A 856 -26.01 -2.82 -19.78
CA VAL A 856 -25.82 -1.58 -19.01
C VAL A 856 -26.19 -0.41 -19.91
N VAL A 857 -27.22 0.35 -19.53
CA VAL A 857 -27.70 1.53 -20.24
C VAL A 857 -27.50 2.75 -19.37
N PHE A 858 -26.66 3.68 -19.81
CA PHE A 858 -26.52 4.99 -19.22
C PHE A 858 -27.25 6.04 -20.07
N THR A 859 -27.98 6.97 -19.44
CA THR A 859 -28.50 8.17 -20.08
C THR A 859 -28.37 9.40 -19.19
N ASP A 860 -28.04 10.55 -19.77
CA ASP A 860 -28.06 11.87 -19.10
C ASP A 860 -29.33 12.69 -19.45
N GLY A 861 -30.30 12.06 -20.12
CA GLY A 861 -31.52 12.69 -20.65
C GLY A 861 -31.38 13.23 -22.09
N ARG A 862 -30.16 13.36 -22.62
CA ARG A 862 -29.91 13.72 -24.03
C ARG A 862 -29.20 12.61 -24.79
N ARG A 863 -28.17 12.02 -24.18
CA ARG A 863 -27.38 10.92 -24.70
C ARG A 863 -27.82 9.62 -24.04
N THR A 864 -27.73 8.54 -24.79
CA THR A 864 -27.91 7.19 -24.27
C THR A 864 -26.77 6.33 -24.80
N VAL A 865 -26.08 5.63 -23.91
CA VAL A 865 -24.99 4.72 -24.22
C VAL A 865 -25.33 3.35 -23.64
N THR A 866 -25.18 2.33 -24.46
CA THR A 866 -25.41 0.93 -24.06
C THR A 866 -24.10 0.17 -24.18
N GLN A 867 -23.75 -0.59 -23.15
CA GLN A 867 -22.64 -1.53 -23.14
C GLN A 867 -23.07 -2.87 -22.56
N THR A 868 -22.28 -3.89 -22.83
CA THR A 868 -22.43 -5.23 -22.24
C THR A 868 -21.49 -5.34 -21.04
N LEU A 869 -22.01 -5.80 -19.90
CA LEU A 869 -21.23 -6.23 -18.75
C LEU A 869 -21.24 -7.76 -18.70
N GLN A 870 -20.07 -8.37 -18.89
CA GLN A 870 -19.92 -9.81 -18.73
C GLN A 870 -19.75 -10.14 -17.25
N VAL A 871 -20.65 -10.97 -16.72
CA VAL A 871 -20.55 -11.53 -15.37
C VAL A 871 -20.05 -12.96 -15.47
N LEU A 872 -18.93 -13.26 -14.82
CA LEU A 872 -18.29 -14.57 -14.79
C LEU A 872 -18.58 -15.27 -13.47
N LYS A 873 -18.61 -16.60 -13.49
CA LYS A 873 -18.63 -17.42 -12.28
C LYS A 873 -17.25 -17.36 -11.62
N ASP A 874 -17.20 -17.40 -10.28
CA ASP A 874 -15.96 -17.68 -9.55
C ASP A 874 -15.30 -18.97 -10.11
N PRO A 875 -14.06 -18.90 -10.63
CA PRO A 875 -13.38 -20.05 -11.23
C PRO A 875 -13.09 -21.16 -10.22
N ARG A 876 -13.17 -20.88 -8.91
CA ARG A 876 -13.01 -21.90 -7.85
C ARG A 876 -14.25 -22.79 -7.67
N TRP A 877 -15.42 -22.36 -8.14
CA TRP A 877 -16.67 -23.09 -7.92
C TRP A 877 -16.86 -24.23 -8.91
N THR A 878 -17.32 -25.37 -8.42
CA THR A 878 -17.62 -26.57 -9.23
C THR A 878 -19.04 -26.58 -9.80
N CYS A 879 -19.96 -25.76 -9.27
CA CYS A 879 -21.35 -25.67 -9.76
C CYS A 879 -21.41 -25.18 -11.22
N SER A 880 -22.43 -25.61 -11.96
CA SER A 880 -22.61 -25.18 -13.35
C SER A 880 -23.35 -23.84 -13.45
N GLU A 881 -23.24 -23.16 -14.59
CA GLU A 881 -24.08 -21.97 -14.84
C GLU A 881 -25.58 -22.30 -14.83
N ALA A 882 -25.95 -23.53 -15.22
CA ALA A 882 -27.34 -24.00 -15.14
C ALA A 882 -27.84 -24.13 -13.69
N ASP A 883 -26.95 -24.44 -12.75
CA ASP A 883 -27.28 -24.51 -11.32
C ASP A 883 -27.54 -23.11 -10.74
N LEU A 884 -26.69 -22.15 -11.09
CA LEU A 884 -26.87 -20.73 -10.73
C LEU A 884 -28.12 -20.13 -11.40
N GLN A 885 -28.44 -20.56 -12.62
CA GLN A 885 -29.68 -20.19 -13.30
C GLN A 885 -30.91 -20.78 -12.58
N ALA A 886 -30.85 -22.03 -12.13
CA ALA A 886 -31.93 -22.64 -11.35
C ALA A 886 -32.16 -21.91 -10.02
N GLN A 887 -31.08 -21.51 -9.35
CA GLN A 887 -31.12 -20.66 -8.16
C GLN A 887 -31.79 -19.32 -8.42
N PHE A 888 -31.41 -18.65 -9.52
CA PHE A 888 -31.98 -17.37 -9.92
C PHE A 888 -33.48 -17.47 -10.19
N GLN A 889 -33.93 -18.52 -10.91
CA GLN A 889 -35.35 -18.71 -11.20
C GLN A 889 -36.19 -19.00 -9.95
N LEU A 890 -35.72 -19.88 -9.05
CA LEU A 890 -36.45 -20.13 -7.80
C LEU A 890 -36.46 -18.89 -6.89
N SER A 891 -35.38 -18.11 -6.86
CA SER A 891 -35.33 -16.84 -6.13
C SER A 891 -36.40 -15.86 -6.64
N LYS A 892 -36.58 -15.76 -7.98
CA LYS A 892 -37.63 -14.94 -8.59
C LYS A 892 -39.03 -15.39 -8.21
N GLN A 893 -39.25 -16.70 -8.17
CA GLN A 893 -40.54 -17.26 -7.74
C GLN A 893 -40.83 -16.93 -6.27
N CYS A 894 -39.84 -17.08 -5.39
CA CYS A 894 -39.96 -16.71 -3.97
C CYS A 894 -40.17 -15.20 -3.78
N GLU A 895 -39.46 -14.37 -4.56
CA GLU A 895 -39.62 -12.91 -4.57
C GLU A 895 -41.05 -12.51 -4.97
N GLY A 896 -41.57 -13.08 -6.06
CA GLY A 896 -42.95 -12.85 -6.50
C GLY A 896 -43.95 -13.22 -5.41
N MET A 897 -43.79 -14.39 -4.80
CA MET A 897 -44.64 -14.85 -3.71
C MET A 897 -44.60 -13.90 -2.50
N LEU A 898 -43.42 -13.43 -2.11
CA LEU A 898 -43.25 -12.50 -0.99
C LEU A 898 -43.92 -11.15 -1.27
N GLN A 899 -43.73 -10.61 -2.47
CA GLN A 899 -44.34 -9.35 -2.88
C GLN A 899 -45.86 -9.44 -2.96
N ASP A 900 -46.41 -10.57 -3.43
CA ASP A 900 -47.85 -10.79 -3.44
C ASP A 900 -48.43 -10.79 -2.02
N VAL A 901 -47.76 -11.44 -1.06
CA VAL A 901 -48.15 -11.43 0.35
C VAL A 901 -48.08 -10.01 0.94
N HIS A 902 -47.00 -9.27 0.71
CA HIS A 902 -46.89 -7.91 1.22
C HIS A 902 -47.84 -6.92 0.52
N ALA A 903 -48.19 -7.14 -0.74
CA ALA A 903 -49.22 -6.38 -1.43
C ALA A 903 -50.60 -6.62 -0.77
N MET A 904 -50.94 -7.89 -0.48
CA MET A 904 -52.15 -8.22 0.27
C MET A 904 -52.17 -7.53 1.64
N ILE A 905 -51.08 -7.60 2.41
CA ILE A 905 -50.97 -6.92 3.72
C ILE A 905 -51.21 -5.41 3.58
N GLY A 906 -50.57 -4.75 2.61
CA GLY A 906 -50.75 -3.32 2.38
C GLY A 906 -52.18 -2.95 2.03
N GLN A 907 -52.82 -3.74 1.17
CA GLN A 907 -54.19 -3.51 0.74
C GLN A 907 -55.19 -3.71 1.88
N ILE A 908 -55.08 -4.79 2.68
CA ILE A 908 -55.98 -4.99 3.82
C ILE A 908 -55.79 -3.94 4.92
N ARG A 909 -54.56 -3.46 5.15
CA ARG A 909 -54.28 -2.33 6.07
C ARG A 909 -54.97 -1.05 5.58
N THR A 910 -54.84 -0.74 4.30
CA THR A 910 -55.48 0.43 3.66
C THR A 910 -57.01 0.34 3.72
N ILE A 911 -57.59 -0.85 3.46
CA ILE A 911 -59.02 -1.09 3.60
C ILE A 911 -59.45 -0.87 5.06
N ARG A 912 -58.72 -1.44 6.04
CA ARG A 912 -59.03 -1.29 7.46
C ARG A 912 -59.01 0.16 7.92
N GLU A 913 -58.07 0.97 7.47
CA GLU A 913 -58.00 2.41 7.80
C GLU A 913 -59.20 3.18 7.24
N GLN A 914 -59.60 2.88 5.99
CA GLN A 914 -60.81 3.46 5.39
C GLN A 914 -62.07 3.02 6.14
N VAL A 915 -62.20 1.73 6.47
CA VAL A 915 -63.33 1.19 7.22
C VAL A 915 -63.43 1.83 8.61
N LYS A 916 -62.32 1.96 9.35
CA LYS A 916 -62.31 2.67 10.63
C LYS A 916 -62.71 4.14 10.50
N SER A 917 -62.28 4.81 9.43
CA SER A 917 -62.68 6.20 9.16
C SER A 917 -64.18 6.31 8.88
N LEU A 918 -64.76 5.33 8.18
CA LEU A 918 -66.20 5.23 7.93
C LEU A 918 -66.99 4.96 9.20
N GLU A 919 -66.52 4.06 10.06
CA GLU A 919 -67.13 3.78 11.37
C GLU A 919 -67.14 5.04 12.24
N ALA A 920 -66.02 5.76 12.30
CA ALA A 920 -65.92 7.01 13.04
C ALA A 920 -66.83 8.11 12.48
N TRP A 921 -67.01 8.17 11.16
CA TRP A 921 -67.97 9.07 10.51
C TRP A 921 -69.42 8.71 10.87
N GLY A 922 -69.80 7.43 10.73
CA GLY A 922 -71.16 6.96 11.03
C GLY A 922 -71.56 7.16 12.49
N MET A 923 -70.63 7.02 13.44
CA MET A 923 -70.89 7.30 14.85
C MET A 923 -71.18 8.79 15.15
N ARG A 924 -70.75 9.72 14.30
CA ARG A 924 -71.01 11.17 14.46
C ARG A 924 -72.38 11.59 13.90
N ASP A 925 -72.91 10.86 12.94
CA ASP A 925 -74.16 11.20 12.22
C ASP A 925 -75.43 10.69 12.95
N ASN A 926 -75.28 10.03 14.11
CA ASN A 926 -76.37 9.50 14.95
C ASN A 926 -77.35 8.52 14.26
N SER A 927 -77.09 8.13 13.01
CA SER A 927 -77.71 7.00 12.34
C SER A 927 -77.01 5.72 12.81
N LYS A 928 -77.75 4.68 13.21
CA LYS A 928 -77.22 3.31 13.44
C LYS A 928 -77.58 2.40 12.25
N PRO A 929 -76.96 2.59 11.08
CA PRO A 929 -77.30 1.82 9.90
C PRO A 929 -76.76 0.40 9.97
N SER A 930 -77.42 -0.53 9.27
CA SER A 930 -77.09 -1.96 9.21
C SER A 930 -75.66 -2.25 8.70
N TRP A 931 -75.04 -1.30 7.99
CA TRP A 931 -73.67 -1.42 7.49
C TRP A 931 -72.59 -1.33 8.58
N LEU A 932 -72.87 -0.77 9.76
CA LEU A 932 -71.90 -0.67 10.86
C LEU A 932 -71.53 -2.04 11.44
N ASN A 933 -72.48 -2.98 11.48
CA ASN A 933 -72.18 -4.35 11.90
C ASN A 933 -71.34 -5.08 10.83
N GLN A 934 -71.63 -4.84 9.55
CA GLN A 934 -70.86 -5.38 8.43
C GLN A 934 -69.42 -4.84 8.42
N SER A 935 -69.20 -3.56 8.75
CA SER A 935 -67.86 -2.97 8.83
C SER A 935 -67.02 -3.55 9.99
N GLN A 936 -67.65 -3.83 11.14
CA GLN A 936 -66.98 -4.46 12.28
C GLN A 936 -66.58 -5.92 12.00
N GLN A 937 -67.45 -6.67 11.33
CA GLN A 937 -67.14 -8.03 10.86
C GLN A 937 -65.98 -8.00 9.87
N LEU A 938 -65.99 -7.06 8.93
CA LEU A 938 -64.92 -6.88 7.95
C LEU A 938 -63.59 -6.53 8.61
N THR A 939 -63.59 -5.64 9.60
CA THR A 939 -62.39 -5.30 10.39
C THR A 939 -61.82 -6.51 11.11
N THR A 940 -62.69 -7.37 11.66
CA THR A 940 -62.28 -8.61 12.33
C THR A 940 -61.65 -9.59 11.33
N ALA A 941 -62.30 -9.82 10.18
CA ALA A 941 -61.77 -10.67 9.12
C ALA A 941 -60.40 -10.18 8.60
N ILE A 942 -60.22 -8.86 8.46
CA ILE A 942 -58.93 -8.26 8.09
C ILE A 942 -57.86 -8.54 9.16
N ASN A 943 -58.16 -8.33 10.44
CA ASN A 943 -57.21 -8.55 11.52
C ASN A 943 -56.79 -10.03 11.61
N ASP A 944 -57.74 -10.95 11.43
CA ASP A 944 -57.49 -12.39 11.47
C ASP A 944 -56.65 -12.87 10.29
N LEU A 945 -56.85 -12.28 9.10
CA LEU A 945 -55.99 -12.52 7.95
C LEU A 945 -54.58 -11.93 8.16
N GLU A 946 -54.48 -10.67 8.61
CA GLU A 946 -53.18 -10.02 8.82
C GLU A 946 -52.30 -10.81 9.79
N LYS A 947 -52.84 -11.29 10.91
CA LYS A 947 -52.10 -12.11 11.89
C LYS A 947 -51.59 -13.45 11.34
N GLN A 948 -52.13 -13.93 10.23
CA GLN A 948 -51.66 -15.13 9.54
C GLN A 948 -50.64 -14.80 8.44
N LEU A 949 -50.69 -13.58 7.90
CA LEU A 949 -49.77 -13.11 6.86
C LEU A 949 -48.47 -12.56 7.48
N ILE A 950 -48.55 -11.80 8.57
CA ILE A 950 -47.43 -11.12 9.22
C ILE A 950 -47.57 -11.13 10.75
N GLN A 951 -46.44 -11.28 11.46
CA GLN A 951 -46.42 -11.22 12.92
C GLN A 951 -46.56 -9.77 13.42
N THR A 952 -47.77 -9.38 13.80
CA THR A 952 -48.09 -8.00 14.20
C THR A 952 -47.49 -7.55 15.54
N GLN A 953 -46.91 -8.47 16.33
CA GLN A 953 -46.29 -8.16 17.62
C GLN A 953 -44.78 -7.92 17.56
N SER A 954 -44.14 -8.25 16.43
CA SER A 954 -42.69 -8.08 16.29
C SER A 954 -42.36 -6.63 15.94
N GLU A 955 -41.57 -5.98 16.79
CA GLU A 955 -41.11 -4.59 16.63
C GLU A 955 -39.57 -4.50 16.51
N SER A 956 -38.87 -5.56 16.92
CA SER A 956 -37.42 -5.68 16.93
C SER A 956 -36.94 -7.00 16.32
N HIS A 957 -35.73 -7.01 15.75
CA HIS A 957 -35.15 -8.16 15.04
C HIS A 957 -34.92 -9.42 15.89
N GLN A 958 -35.03 -9.34 17.23
CA GLN A 958 -34.99 -10.51 18.13
C GLN A 958 -36.39 -10.97 18.60
N ASP A 959 -37.44 -10.19 18.35
CA ASP A 959 -38.82 -10.57 18.72
C ASP A 959 -39.33 -11.84 18.01
N PRO A 960 -38.88 -12.20 16.79
CA PRO A 960 -39.21 -13.50 16.20
C PRO A 960 -38.74 -14.72 17.01
N ILE A 961 -37.95 -14.54 18.09
CA ILE A 961 -37.68 -15.59 19.07
C ILE A 961 -38.86 -15.80 20.03
N ASN A 962 -39.59 -14.72 20.35
CA ASN A 962 -40.73 -14.74 21.28
C ASN A 962 -42.06 -15.05 20.58
N TYR A 963 -42.19 -14.67 19.30
CA TYR A 963 -43.43 -14.83 18.53
C TYR A 963 -43.19 -15.68 17.28
N PRO A 964 -44.12 -16.59 16.93
CA PRO A 964 -43.95 -17.44 15.76
C PRO A 964 -43.89 -16.61 14.46
N SER A 965 -42.93 -16.95 13.60
CA SER A 965 -42.82 -16.47 12.23
C SER A 965 -44.07 -16.83 11.41
N MET A 966 -44.69 -15.82 10.80
CA MET A 966 -45.88 -15.99 9.96
C MET A 966 -45.50 -16.21 8.50
N LEU A 967 -46.50 -16.22 7.61
CA LEU A 967 -46.32 -16.60 6.21
C LEU A 967 -45.27 -15.74 5.50
N ASP A 968 -45.25 -14.43 5.74
CA ASP A 968 -44.26 -13.51 5.17
C ASP A 968 -42.82 -13.88 5.53
N ASP A 969 -42.53 -14.11 6.80
CA ASP A 969 -41.21 -14.45 7.31
C ASP A 969 -40.76 -15.85 6.85
N GLN A 970 -41.70 -16.80 6.74
CA GLN A 970 -41.42 -18.12 6.17
C GLN A 970 -41.02 -18.06 4.68
N ILE A 971 -41.70 -17.21 3.90
CA ILE A 971 -41.34 -16.98 2.49
C ILE A 971 -40.03 -16.22 2.40
N ALA A 972 -39.83 -15.17 3.21
CA ALA A 972 -38.59 -14.41 3.26
C ALA A 972 -37.40 -15.29 3.65
N TYR A 973 -37.60 -16.26 4.55
CA TYR A 973 -36.56 -17.21 4.93
C TYR A 973 -36.19 -18.15 3.79
N LEU A 974 -37.16 -18.76 3.10
CA LEU A 974 -36.88 -19.55 1.90
C LEU A 974 -36.17 -18.70 0.83
N TYR A 975 -36.65 -17.49 0.58
CA TYR A 975 -36.02 -16.54 -0.34
C TYR A 975 -34.56 -16.28 0.03
N SER A 976 -34.28 -16.02 1.32
CA SER A 976 -32.93 -15.77 1.83
C SER A 976 -32.00 -16.97 1.63
N ILE A 977 -32.47 -18.19 1.92
CA ILE A 977 -31.71 -19.42 1.73
C ILE A 977 -31.39 -19.63 0.24
N VAL A 978 -32.41 -19.58 -0.63
CA VAL A 978 -32.23 -19.79 -2.07
C VAL A 978 -31.33 -18.71 -2.67
N ASN A 979 -31.55 -17.44 -2.35
CA ASN A 979 -30.79 -16.30 -2.89
C ASN A 979 -29.32 -16.28 -2.39
N GLY A 980 -29.03 -16.91 -1.25
CA GLY A 980 -27.69 -16.96 -0.65
C GLY A 980 -26.84 -18.19 -1.00
N GLN A 981 -27.41 -19.21 -1.66
CA GLN A 981 -26.75 -20.52 -1.81
C GLN A 981 -25.55 -20.54 -2.77
N ASP A 982 -25.57 -19.71 -3.82
CA ASP A 982 -24.59 -19.71 -4.92
C ASP A 982 -24.37 -21.11 -5.57
N ASP A 983 -25.42 -21.93 -5.56
CA ASP A 983 -25.48 -23.27 -6.15
C ASP A 983 -26.94 -23.64 -6.46
N ARG A 984 -27.17 -24.82 -7.06
CA ARG A 984 -28.49 -25.36 -7.34
C ARG A 984 -29.30 -25.46 -6.04
N PRO A 985 -30.54 -24.93 -5.99
CA PRO A 985 -31.40 -25.14 -4.85
C PRO A 985 -31.60 -26.63 -4.56
N THR A 986 -31.57 -26.99 -3.28
CA THR A 986 -31.80 -28.38 -2.86
C THR A 986 -33.25 -28.79 -3.17
N PRO A 987 -33.54 -30.10 -3.33
CA PRO A 987 -34.92 -30.57 -3.49
C PRO A 987 -35.88 -30.03 -2.41
N GLY A 988 -35.41 -29.94 -1.16
CA GLY A 988 -36.18 -29.38 -0.06
C GLY A 988 -36.54 -27.89 -0.24
N CYS A 989 -35.76 -27.10 -0.99
CA CYS A 989 -36.14 -25.73 -1.33
C CYS A 989 -37.35 -25.69 -2.27
N PHE A 990 -37.39 -26.60 -3.26
CA PHE A 990 -38.53 -26.71 -4.19
C PHE A 990 -39.78 -27.25 -3.48
N GLU A 991 -39.63 -28.28 -2.65
CA GLU A 991 -40.74 -28.80 -1.82
C GLU A 991 -41.29 -27.71 -0.90
N ARG A 992 -40.41 -26.94 -0.24
CA ARG A 992 -40.85 -25.85 0.63
C ARG A 992 -41.54 -24.73 -0.13
N TYR A 993 -41.08 -24.42 -1.36
CA TYR A 993 -41.78 -23.48 -2.23
C TYR A 993 -43.21 -23.97 -2.54
N ASP A 994 -43.36 -25.26 -2.89
CA ASP A 994 -44.66 -25.88 -3.18
C ASP A 994 -45.60 -25.91 -1.97
N ASP A 995 -45.06 -26.05 -0.75
CA ASP A 995 -45.84 -25.92 0.48
C ASP A 995 -46.31 -24.47 0.71
N LEU A 996 -45.41 -23.51 0.54
CA LEU A 996 -45.71 -22.09 0.78
C LEU A 996 -46.70 -21.54 -0.25
N ILE A 997 -46.60 -21.90 -1.52
CA ILE A 997 -47.54 -21.41 -2.54
C ILE A 997 -48.97 -21.93 -2.32
N LYS A 998 -49.13 -23.13 -1.75
CA LYS A 998 -50.44 -23.64 -1.32
C LYS A 998 -51.01 -22.79 -0.19
N LEU A 999 -50.20 -22.49 0.83
CA LEU A 999 -50.61 -21.61 1.94
C LEU A 999 -50.97 -20.21 1.45
N VAL A 1000 -50.19 -19.63 0.54
CA VAL A 1000 -50.50 -18.34 -0.09
C VAL A 1000 -51.83 -18.40 -0.84
N SER A 1001 -52.10 -19.48 -1.58
CA SER A 1001 -53.37 -19.67 -2.30
C SER A 1001 -54.57 -19.76 -1.35
N GLU A 1002 -54.42 -20.43 -0.21
CA GLU A 1002 -55.44 -20.45 0.85
C GLU A 1002 -55.70 -19.04 1.41
N LYS A 1003 -54.65 -18.28 1.73
CA LYS A 1003 -54.80 -16.91 2.25
C LYS A 1003 -55.35 -15.95 1.21
N LYS A 1004 -55.02 -16.14 -0.07
CA LYS A 1004 -55.60 -15.39 -1.19
C LYS A 1004 -57.11 -15.60 -1.28
N THR A 1005 -57.60 -16.81 -1.02
CA THR A 1005 -59.05 -17.08 -1.00
C THR A 1005 -59.76 -16.29 0.11
N MET A 1006 -59.15 -16.21 1.31
CA MET A 1006 -59.67 -15.38 2.41
C MET A 1006 -59.64 -13.89 2.06
N TYR A 1007 -58.55 -13.46 1.42
CA TYR A 1007 -58.37 -12.10 0.93
C TYR A 1007 -59.42 -11.71 -0.13
N ASP A 1008 -59.68 -12.56 -1.12
CA ASP A 1008 -60.68 -12.32 -2.16
C ASP A 1008 -62.10 -12.23 -1.58
N ARG A 1009 -62.39 -13.00 -0.53
CA ARG A 1009 -63.64 -12.88 0.24
C ARG A 1009 -63.76 -11.51 0.91
N ILE A 1010 -62.70 -11.00 1.54
CA ILE A 1010 -62.66 -9.65 2.13
C ILE A 1010 -62.96 -8.60 1.04
N LEU A 1011 -62.39 -8.73 -0.15
CA LEU A 1011 -62.67 -7.80 -1.26
C LEU A 1011 -64.13 -7.85 -1.73
N ALA A 1012 -64.74 -9.05 -1.77
CA ALA A 1012 -66.16 -9.22 -2.08
C ALA A 1012 -67.06 -8.60 -0.99
N GLU A 1013 -66.69 -8.74 0.28
CA GLU A 1013 -67.38 -8.12 1.41
C GLU A 1013 -67.27 -6.59 1.38
N VAL A 1014 -66.09 -6.03 1.02
CA VAL A 1014 -65.92 -4.58 0.77
C VAL A 1014 -66.84 -4.11 -0.37
N THR A 1015 -66.93 -4.88 -1.45
CA THR A 1015 -67.81 -4.52 -2.59
C THR A 1015 -69.28 -4.48 -2.16
N THR A 1016 -69.69 -5.43 -1.32
CA THR A 1016 -71.04 -5.48 -0.74
C THR A 1016 -71.29 -4.28 0.18
N LEU A 1017 -70.35 -3.97 1.07
CA LEU A 1017 -70.41 -2.81 1.97
C LEU A 1017 -70.51 -1.48 1.18
N ASN A 1018 -69.70 -1.34 0.13
CA ASN A 1018 -69.74 -0.18 -0.76
C ASN A 1018 -71.08 -0.02 -1.49
N GLY A 1019 -71.74 -1.14 -1.84
CA GLY A 1019 -73.09 -1.12 -2.41
C GLY A 1019 -74.11 -0.51 -1.45
N ALA A 1020 -74.05 -0.90 -0.18
CA ALA A 1020 -74.91 -0.34 0.87
C ALA A 1020 -74.61 1.15 1.15
N LEU A 1021 -73.33 1.53 1.21
CA LEU A 1021 -72.91 2.91 1.45
C LEU A 1021 -73.34 3.86 0.32
N LYS A 1022 -73.24 3.42 -0.94
CA LYS A 1022 -73.66 4.21 -2.11
C LYS A 1022 -75.17 4.47 -2.14
N GLN A 1023 -75.99 3.55 -1.65
CA GLN A 1023 -77.44 3.76 -1.54
C GLN A 1023 -77.79 4.85 -0.51
N LEU A 1024 -76.87 5.16 0.40
CA LEU A 1024 -77.04 6.14 1.47
C LEU A 1024 -76.31 7.46 1.18
N ASP A 1025 -75.76 7.64 -0.03
CA ASP A 1025 -74.89 8.77 -0.40
C ASP A 1025 -73.73 9.00 0.59
N ALA A 1026 -73.24 7.91 1.19
CA ALA A 1026 -72.17 7.93 2.17
C ALA A 1026 -70.79 7.77 1.51
N PRO A 1027 -69.71 8.25 2.16
CA PRO A 1027 -68.35 7.89 1.76
C PRO A 1027 -68.18 6.36 1.73
N TYR A 1028 -67.35 5.85 0.82
CA TYR A 1028 -67.16 4.41 0.61
C TYR A 1028 -65.68 4.04 0.47
N VAL A 1029 -65.35 2.76 0.66
CA VAL A 1029 -63.99 2.25 0.61
C VAL A 1029 -63.52 2.14 -0.84
N ARG A 1030 -62.35 2.70 -1.16
CA ARG A 1030 -61.73 2.56 -2.48
C ARG A 1030 -60.87 1.30 -2.53
N LEU A 1031 -61.08 0.52 -3.59
CA LEU A 1031 -60.29 -0.63 -3.99
C LEU A 1031 -59.43 -0.20 -5.20
N ASN A 1032 -58.37 0.57 -4.96
CA ASN A 1032 -57.38 0.88 -5.98
C ASN A 1032 -56.06 0.21 -5.64
#